data_AF-R5FGS4-F1
#
_entry.id   AF-R5FGS4-F1
#
_cell.length_a   1.000
_cell.length_b   1.000
_cell.length_c   1.000
_cell.angle_alpha   90.00
_cell.angle_beta   90.00
_cell.angle_gamma   90.00
#
_symmetry.space_group_name_H-M   'P 1'
#
loop_
_entity.id
_entity.type
_entity.pdbx_description
1 polymer ?
#
loop_
_entity_poly.entity_id
_entity_poly.type
_entity_poly.pdbx_seq_one_letter_code
_entity_poly.pdbx_strand_id
1 'polypeptide(L)'
;MLSDENRLKAITDKYKLVFVDEYQDVNAAQEYIIDKVSSKARVFTVGDVKQSIYGFRSANPEIFSERLARYGEGNGGEAVFFNDNFRCNYEILDFVNRIFDKAMTEKTGGVDYENTARFVTETAAGEKLRAGGTVKVTLFEKPKAQKEEWDGKGVFSLENYVQPDTVDVSAAKAEAEEICNNIKTLVGKRIEGDPNGKICDYGDISVLVRSRAAGREILARIKELGYPVRAAKFEDDDSTAERDELINFIRVLDNKKQDIPLAGFLLGFFGGFTKSELADVKLFGKSQSFSENIELAKNSGTKLGEKLNAAFEFLEENRRNAASTDLFDYLNTFISTSGFEAYVLSKPDGADRLAALRKFVYGLKGQTYAKSPHAFVGYWDSREEEASSDSAFSDDGKCIVMQSMHGSKGLEYPIVFVANLSTSYVNDQKGAVGIDEKLGLAVQVFDEETRTISPSLLSRAVELSKQEKQRSEEMRLLYVALTRAKYRLYVSGSCSQKQEARYKSIYKANSMLDVLFYAAYLDESLSADIDFRLTEPVIKNAETQPVVSFGKPDTIYNKIIDEIINHKYKYEAQTRAEQKYSVTALNAEETDETASTTSLFDDGDRRTVGIAYHSVMENVDFNLASEAEVRQAIDKMAEEGILSAADAAEVKEDEIFACIQNAELRKILGLDEKCETTPQIYTELPFTLLVPADKVLENPGYGDKVLVQGVIDLLVMGDEIVIVDYKNSLKSPEKLAETYKKQLYLYKMAVETSFGEKVDKIALYSFPKKALYYL
;
A
#
# COMPACT_ATOMS: atom_id res chain seq x y z
N MET A 1 -10.50 -43.91 5.72
CA MET A 1 -11.63 -44.61 5.05
C MET A 1 -11.16 -45.73 4.12
N LEU A 2 -10.16 -45.52 3.25
CA LEU A 2 -9.62 -46.57 2.37
C LEU A 2 -8.63 -47.54 3.04
N SER A 3 -8.26 -47.28 4.29
CA SER A 3 -7.55 -48.22 5.16
C SER A 3 -8.42 -49.40 5.62
N ASP A 4 -9.75 -49.28 5.45
CA ASP A 4 -10.72 -50.35 5.69
C ASP A 4 -10.82 -51.22 4.44
N GLU A 5 -10.28 -52.44 4.52
CA GLU A 5 -10.23 -53.39 3.40
C GLU A 5 -11.60 -53.70 2.81
N ASN A 6 -12.66 -53.70 3.61
CA ASN A 6 -14.02 -54.00 3.12
C ASN A 6 -14.52 -52.88 2.21
N ARG A 7 -14.23 -51.62 2.54
CA ARG A 7 -14.62 -50.47 1.71
C ARG A 7 -13.79 -50.40 0.44
N LEU A 8 -12.48 -50.64 0.52
CA LEU A 8 -11.62 -50.71 -0.66
C LEU A 8 -12.06 -51.83 -1.60
N LYS A 9 -12.41 -53.00 -1.05
CA LYS A 9 -12.96 -54.11 -1.81
C LYS A 9 -14.29 -53.75 -2.49
N ALA A 10 -15.23 -53.13 -1.77
CA ALA A 10 -16.49 -52.69 -2.37
C ALA A 10 -16.30 -51.72 -3.55
N ILE A 11 -15.34 -50.80 -3.45
CA ILE A 11 -15.01 -49.84 -4.53
C ILE A 11 -14.37 -50.55 -5.72
N THR A 12 -13.39 -51.42 -5.49
CA THR A 12 -12.66 -52.15 -6.54
C THR A 12 -13.49 -53.29 -7.17
N ASP A 13 -14.51 -53.77 -6.47
CA ASP A 13 -15.53 -54.66 -7.02
C ASP A 13 -16.48 -53.91 -7.95
N LYS A 14 -16.87 -52.69 -7.60
CA LYS A 14 -17.76 -51.83 -8.40
C LYS A 14 -17.08 -51.25 -9.64
N TYR A 15 -15.84 -50.77 -9.51
CA TYR A 15 -15.11 -50.11 -10.59
C TYR A 15 -13.89 -50.94 -10.99
N LYS A 16 -13.97 -51.55 -12.18
CA LYS A 16 -12.88 -52.37 -12.75
C LYS A 16 -11.84 -51.54 -13.51
N LEU A 17 -12.26 -50.37 -14.02
CA LEU A 17 -11.44 -49.40 -14.74
C LEU A 17 -11.66 -48.03 -14.08
N VAL A 18 -10.57 -47.30 -13.85
CA VAL A 18 -10.60 -45.95 -13.28
C VAL A 18 -9.79 -45.05 -14.20
N PHE A 19 -10.39 -43.94 -14.62
CA PHE A 19 -9.78 -42.95 -15.50
C PHE A 19 -9.51 -41.69 -14.68
N VAL A 20 -8.28 -41.18 -14.76
CA VAL A 20 -7.86 -39.94 -14.12
C VAL A 20 -7.32 -39.03 -15.21
N ASP A 21 -8.03 -37.94 -15.46
CA ASP A 21 -7.60 -36.87 -16.36
C ASP A 21 -6.90 -35.76 -15.55
N GLU A 22 -6.11 -34.93 -16.23
CA GLU A 22 -5.31 -33.86 -15.62
C GLU A 22 -4.44 -34.36 -14.45
N TYR A 23 -3.85 -35.55 -14.61
CA TYR A 23 -3.14 -36.25 -13.54
C TYR A 23 -1.93 -35.47 -12.99
N GLN A 24 -1.40 -34.49 -13.74
CA GLN A 24 -0.35 -33.60 -13.27
C GLN A 24 -0.79 -32.64 -12.15
N ASP A 25 -2.10 -32.41 -11.99
CA ASP A 25 -2.65 -31.53 -10.95
C ASP A 25 -3.01 -32.27 -9.65
N VAL A 26 -2.65 -33.56 -9.56
CA VAL A 26 -2.93 -34.41 -8.39
C VAL A 26 -2.03 -34.02 -7.21
N ASN A 27 -2.60 -34.05 -6.01
CA ASN A 27 -1.86 -33.90 -4.75
C ASN A 27 -1.55 -35.24 -4.08
N ALA A 28 -0.69 -35.24 -3.05
CA ALA A 28 -0.27 -36.45 -2.36
C ALA A 28 -1.43 -37.28 -1.77
N ALA A 29 -2.49 -36.62 -1.29
CA ALA A 29 -3.65 -37.32 -0.73
C ALA A 29 -4.49 -38.01 -1.82
N GLN A 30 -4.68 -37.35 -2.96
CA GLN A 30 -5.34 -37.92 -4.14
C GLN A 30 -4.51 -39.07 -4.72
N GLU A 31 -3.19 -38.91 -4.81
CA GLU A 31 -2.33 -40.00 -5.28
C GLU A 31 -2.39 -41.22 -4.36
N TYR A 32 -2.43 -41.03 -3.05
CA TYR A 32 -2.62 -42.13 -2.11
C TYR A 32 -3.94 -42.89 -2.38
N ILE A 33 -5.01 -42.18 -2.71
CA ILE A 33 -6.30 -42.80 -3.08
C ILE A 33 -6.16 -43.60 -4.38
N ILE A 34 -5.54 -43.01 -5.41
CA ILE A 34 -5.34 -43.63 -6.72
C ILE A 34 -4.49 -44.90 -6.57
N ASP A 35 -3.40 -44.85 -5.81
CA ASP A 35 -2.50 -45.98 -5.57
C ASP A 35 -3.19 -47.11 -4.78
N LYS A 36 -4.05 -46.79 -3.82
CA LYS A 36 -4.85 -47.83 -3.13
C LYS A 36 -5.82 -48.52 -4.08
N VAL A 37 -6.46 -47.77 -4.98
CA VAL A 37 -7.40 -48.33 -5.95
C VAL A 37 -6.68 -49.14 -7.05
N SER A 38 -5.48 -48.72 -7.46
CA SER A 38 -4.66 -49.40 -8.47
C SER A 38 -4.22 -50.82 -8.06
N SER A 39 -4.21 -51.12 -6.76
CA SER A 39 -3.88 -52.45 -6.25
C SER A 39 -4.83 -53.57 -6.72
N LYS A 40 -6.07 -53.24 -7.14
CA LYS A 40 -7.08 -54.22 -7.58
C LYS A 40 -7.89 -53.81 -8.80
N ALA A 41 -7.93 -52.53 -9.17
CA ALA A 41 -8.57 -52.02 -10.38
C ALA A 41 -7.50 -51.54 -11.38
N ARG A 42 -7.80 -51.56 -12.68
CA ARG A 42 -6.89 -50.98 -13.68
C ARG A 42 -7.10 -49.47 -13.71
N VAL A 43 -6.02 -48.72 -13.52
CA VAL A 43 -6.03 -47.26 -13.55
C VAL A 43 -5.39 -46.79 -14.85
N PHE A 44 -6.05 -45.85 -15.52
CA PHE A 44 -5.56 -45.15 -16.68
C PHE A 44 -5.45 -43.66 -16.34
N THR A 45 -4.24 -43.11 -16.40
CA THR A 45 -3.97 -41.71 -16.08
C THR A 45 -3.50 -40.99 -17.32
N VAL A 46 -4.02 -39.79 -17.57
CA VAL A 46 -3.53 -38.89 -18.63
C VAL A 46 -3.24 -37.52 -18.06
N GLY A 47 -2.26 -36.85 -18.64
CA GLY A 47 -1.85 -35.52 -18.19
C GLY A 47 -0.54 -35.10 -18.82
N ASP A 48 -0.12 -33.88 -18.48
CA ASP A 48 1.10 -33.27 -18.99
C ASP A 48 1.78 -32.45 -17.91
N VAL A 49 2.97 -32.88 -17.47
CA VAL A 49 3.79 -32.17 -16.47
C VAL A 49 4.00 -30.71 -16.84
N LYS A 50 4.13 -30.40 -18.14
CA LYS A 50 4.33 -29.05 -18.67
C LYS A 50 3.14 -28.11 -18.39
N GLN A 51 1.98 -28.67 -18.06
CA GLN A 51 0.72 -27.96 -17.81
C GLN A 51 0.30 -28.00 -16.33
N SER A 52 1.20 -28.38 -15.42
CA SER A 52 0.96 -28.34 -13.97
C SER A 52 1.11 -26.91 -13.43
N ILE A 53 -0.01 -26.23 -13.17
CA ILE A 53 -0.08 -24.81 -12.80
C ILE A 53 -0.98 -24.51 -11.59
N TYR A 54 -1.29 -25.54 -10.80
CA TYR A 54 -2.13 -25.42 -9.60
C TYR A 54 -1.35 -25.73 -8.31
N GLY A 55 -0.06 -25.35 -8.25
CA GLY A 55 0.79 -25.58 -7.09
C GLY A 55 0.25 -24.92 -5.82
N PHE A 56 -0.42 -23.76 -5.96
CA PHE A 56 -1.14 -23.08 -4.87
C PHE A 56 -2.30 -23.90 -4.27
N ARG A 57 -2.76 -24.96 -4.95
CA ARG A 57 -3.75 -25.94 -4.43
C ARG A 57 -3.09 -27.24 -3.95
N SER A 58 -1.77 -27.21 -3.74
CA SER A 58 -0.93 -28.36 -3.38
C SER A 58 -0.85 -29.46 -4.46
N ALA A 59 -1.10 -29.12 -5.73
CA ALA A 59 -0.78 -30.01 -6.83
C ALA A 59 0.75 -30.20 -6.91
N ASN A 60 1.21 -31.45 -7.06
CA ASN A 60 2.64 -31.74 -7.10
C ASN A 60 3.03 -32.45 -8.40
N PRO A 61 3.67 -31.75 -9.36
CA PRO A 61 4.10 -32.36 -10.63
C PRO A 61 5.15 -33.46 -10.46
N GLU A 62 5.90 -33.48 -9.35
CA GLU A 62 6.87 -34.53 -9.07
C GLU A 62 6.18 -35.91 -8.99
N ILE A 63 4.93 -35.97 -8.51
CA ILE A 63 4.14 -37.22 -8.46
C ILE A 63 4.02 -37.85 -9.86
N PHE A 64 3.74 -37.02 -10.86
CA PHE A 64 3.62 -37.46 -12.25
C PHE A 64 4.98 -37.92 -12.78
N SER A 65 6.02 -37.10 -12.60
CA SER A 65 7.38 -37.41 -13.07
C SER A 65 7.95 -38.68 -12.43
N GLU A 66 7.73 -38.89 -11.12
CA GLU A 66 8.14 -40.11 -10.40
C GLU A 66 7.39 -41.36 -10.89
N ARG A 67 6.09 -41.24 -11.21
CA ARG A 67 5.32 -42.34 -11.79
C ARG A 67 5.80 -42.67 -13.21
N LEU A 68 6.06 -41.65 -14.04
CA LEU A 68 6.65 -41.84 -15.37
C LEU A 68 7.99 -42.57 -15.30
N ALA A 69 8.89 -42.13 -14.42
CA ALA A 69 10.20 -42.75 -14.25
C ALA A 69 10.07 -44.24 -13.84
N ARG A 70 9.20 -44.54 -12.86
CA ARG A 70 8.90 -45.92 -12.45
C ARG A 70 8.40 -46.80 -13.59
N TYR A 71 7.49 -46.27 -14.42
CA TYR A 71 6.92 -47.02 -15.54
C TYR A 71 7.93 -47.20 -16.67
N GLY A 72 8.82 -46.22 -16.89
CA GLY A 72 9.96 -46.33 -17.83
C GLY A 72 10.94 -47.45 -17.45
N GLU A 73 11.10 -47.73 -16.16
CA GLU A 73 11.89 -48.87 -15.65
C GLU A 73 11.15 -50.22 -15.71
N GLY A 74 9.92 -50.24 -16.22
CA GLY A 74 9.08 -51.45 -16.31
C GLY A 74 8.43 -51.85 -14.99
N ASN A 75 8.40 -50.97 -13.99
CA ASN A 75 7.88 -51.25 -12.65
C ASN A 75 6.46 -50.69 -12.46
N GLY A 76 5.46 -51.56 -12.50
CA GLY A 76 4.10 -51.24 -12.04
C GLY A 76 3.15 -50.56 -13.04
N GLY A 77 3.56 -50.42 -14.32
CA GLY A 77 2.73 -49.85 -15.39
C GLY A 77 3.48 -49.66 -16.71
N GLU A 78 2.79 -49.10 -17.70
CA GLU A 78 3.34 -48.73 -19.02
C GLU A 78 3.12 -47.23 -19.23
N ALA A 79 4.16 -46.52 -19.69
CA ALA A 79 4.08 -45.12 -20.06
C ALA A 79 4.07 -44.97 -21.59
N VAL A 80 3.13 -44.19 -22.11
CA VAL A 80 2.98 -43.90 -23.54
C VAL A 80 3.05 -42.39 -23.76
N PHE A 81 3.88 -41.96 -24.70
CA PHE A 81 4.10 -40.55 -25.00
C PHE A 81 3.38 -40.15 -26.30
N PHE A 82 2.72 -39.00 -26.29
CA PHE A 82 2.05 -38.42 -27.45
C PHE A 82 2.59 -37.02 -27.71
N ASN A 83 3.52 -36.92 -28.66
CA ASN A 83 4.16 -35.64 -29.03
C ASN A 83 3.51 -34.97 -30.26
N ASP A 84 2.60 -35.67 -30.93
CA ASP A 84 1.80 -35.13 -32.03
C ASP A 84 0.78 -34.11 -31.51
N ASN A 85 0.78 -32.92 -32.11
CA ASN A 85 -0.23 -31.90 -31.85
C ASN A 85 -1.24 -31.88 -32.99
N PHE A 86 -2.54 -31.79 -32.69
CA PHE A 86 -3.62 -31.72 -33.69
C PHE A 86 -4.36 -30.37 -33.73
N ARG A 87 -3.91 -29.41 -32.92
CA ARG A 87 -4.61 -28.16 -32.62
C ARG A 87 -3.95 -26.94 -33.27
N CYS A 88 -2.64 -26.84 -33.15
CA CYS A 88 -1.86 -25.63 -33.42
C CYS A 88 -1.13 -25.76 -34.76
N ASN A 89 -0.96 -24.61 -35.41
CA ASN A 89 -0.15 -24.52 -36.63
C ASN A 89 1.35 -24.59 -36.35
N TYR A 90 2.11 -24.98 -37.38
CA TYR A 90 3.56 -25.16 -37.34
C TYR A 90 4.28 -23.99 -36.64
N GLU A 91 4.00 -22.75 -37.05
CA GLU A 91 4.74 -21.56 -36.65
C GLU A 91 4.64 -21.30 -35.13
N ILE A 92 3.50 -21.64 -34.54
CA ILE A 92 3.28 -21.50 -33.09
C ILE A 92 4.05 -22.59 -32.34
N LEU A 93 3.96 -23.84 -32.82
CA LEU A 93 4.64 -24.96 -32.18
C LEU A 93 6.17 -24.86 -32.29
N ASP A 94 6.68 -24.38 -33.43
CA ASP A 94 8.10 -24.12 -33.64
C ASP A 94 8.61 -23.04 -32.68
N PHE A 95 7.88 -21.93 -32.54
CA PHE A 95 8.19 -20.87 -31.59
C PHE A 95 8.19 -21.38 -30.13
N VAL A 96 7.17 -22.14 -29.74
CA VAL A 96 7.08 -22.76 -28.42
C VAL A 96 8.26 -23.72 -28.20
N ASN A 97 8.56 -24.58 -29.17
CA ASN A 97 9.68 -25.51 -29.08
C ASN A 97 10.99 -24.77 -28.87
N ARG A 98 11.30 -23.75 -29.66
CA ARG A 98 12.56 -23.00 -29.56
C ARG A 98 12.75 -22.29 -28.22
N ILE A 99 11.66 -21.82 -27.59
CA ILE A 99 11.71 -21.29 -26.22
C ILE A 99 12.06 -22.39 -25.22
N PHE A 100 11.27 -23.48 -25.22
CA PHE A 100 11.32 -24.46 -24.15
C PHE A 100 12.41 -25.53 -24.31
N ASP A 101 12.93 -25.74 -25.53
CA ASP A 101 14.14 -26.53 -25.80
C ASP A 101 15.31 -26.02 -24.94
N LYS A 102 15.36 -24.72 -24.65
CA LYS A 102 16.42 -24.10 -23.83
C LYS A 102 15.98 -23.78 -22.40
N ALA A 103 14.72 -23.39 -22.20
CA ALA A 103 14.24 -22.94 -20.89
C ALA A 103 13.79 -24.07 -19.96
N MET A 104 13.12 -25.11 -20.49
CA MET A 104 12.42 -26.13 -19.71
C MET A 104 13.24 -27.42 -19.62
N THR A 105 13.93 -27.58 -18.50
CA THR A 105 14.73 -28.76 -18.15
C THR A 105 14.10 -29.47 -16.95
N GLU A 106 14.58 -30.67 -16.60
CA GLU A 106 14.16 -31.39 -15.40
C GLU A 106 14.24 -30.51 -14.14
N LYS A 107 15.27 -29.66 -14.04
CA LYS A 107 15.47 -28.77 -12.88
C LYS A 107 14.63 -27.50 -12.92
N THR A 108 14.39 -26.94 -14.10
CA THR A 108 13.75 -25.62 -14.24
C THR A 108 12.26 -25.67 -14.54
N GLY A 109 11.74 -26.80 -15.04
CA GLY A 109 10.33 -26.97 -15.36
C GLY A 109 9.77 -28.37 -15.08
N GLY A 110 10.61 -29.32 -14.63
CA GLY A 110 10.21 -30.67 -14.23
C GLY A 110 10.24 -31.71 -15.35
N VAL A 111 10.71 -31.35 -16.56
CA VAL A 111 10.82 -32.26 -17.71
C VAL A 111 11.95 -31.83 -18.66
N ASP A 112 12.64 -32.79 -19.27
CA ASP A 112 13.57 -32.54 -20.38
C ASP A 112 12.80 -32.29 -21.69
N TYR A 113 12.53 -31.01 -21.97
CA TYR A 113 11.69 -30.63 -23.09
C TYR A 113 12.31 -31.01 -24.44
N GLU A 114 13.57 -30.64 -24.67
CA GLU A 114 14.27 -30.78 -25.96
C GLU A 114 14.29 -32.23 -26.44
N ASN A 115 14.57 -33.18 -25.53
CA ASN A 115 14.79 -34.57 -25.90
C ASN A 115 13.53 -35.45 -25.81
N THR A 116 12.59 -35.13 -24.91
CA THR A 116 11.50 -36.07 -24.58
C THR A 116 10.09 -35.52 -24.81
N ALA A 117 9.89 -34.21 -24.68
CA ALA A 117 8.55 -33.60 -24.62
C ALA A 117 8.27 -32.56 -25.71
N ARG A 118 9.20 -32.37 -26.65
CA ARG A 118 9.11 -31.47 -27.79
C ARG A 118 7.96 -31.86 -28.72
N PHE A 119 7.23 -30.88 -29.23
CA PHE A 119 6.16 -31.14 -30.21
C PHE A 119 6.72 -31.61 -31.54
N VAL A 120 6.05 -32.59 -32.16
CA VAL A 120 6.28 -32.96 -33.56
C VAL A 120 5.67 -31.89 -34.46
N THR A 121 6.51 -31.17 -35.19
CA THR A 121 6.10 -30.07 -36.08
C THR A 121 6.21 -30.42 -37.56
N GLU A 122 6.95 -31.47 -37.92
CA GLU A 122 7.22 -31.86 -39.29
C GLU A 122 6.98 -33.35 -39.52
N THR A 123 6.65 -33.73 -40.75
CA THR A 123 6.63 -35.14 -41.16
C THR A 123 8.05 -35.70 -41.24
N ALA A 124 8.19 -37.03 -41.33
CA ALA A 124 9.48 -37.67 -41.58
C ALA A 124 10.16 -37.23 -42.89
N ALA A 125 9.40 -36.63 -43.82
CA ALA A 125 9.91 -36.06 -45.08
C ALA A 125 10.31 -34.57 -44.96
N GLY A 126 10.17 -33.95 -43.77
CA GLY A 126 10.48 -32.54 -43.53
C GLY A 126 9.35 -31.57 -43.93
N GLU A 127 8.13 -32.07 -44.13
CA GLU A 127 6.99 -31.20 -44.46
C GLU A 127 6.37 -30.61 -43.20
N LYS A 128 6.19 -29.30 -43.17
CA LYS A 128 5.58 -28.57 -42.05
C LYS A 128 4.12 -28.99 -41.84
N LEU A 129 3.80 -29.48 -40.64
CA LEU A 129 2.44 -29.86 -40.27
C LEU A 129 1.58 -28.62 -39.98
N ARG A 130 0.43 -28.49 -40.66
CA ARG A 130 -0.54 -27.38 -40.46
C ARG A 130 0.14 -26.00 -40.57
N ALA A 131 0.84 -25.76 -41.67
CA ALA A 131 1.51 -24.48 -41.92
C ALA A 131 0.52 -23.31 -42.17
N GLY A 132 1.02 -22.08 -42.08
CA GLY A 132 0.27 -20.86 -42.38
C GLY A 132 -0.27 -20.13 -41.15
N GLY A 133 0.21 -20.50 -39.95
CA GLY A 133 0.01 -19.71 -38.74
C GLY A 133 0.92 -18.47 -38.69
N THR A 134 0.82 -17.70 -37.61
CA THR A 134 1.66 -16.50 -37.41
C THR A 134 1.97 -16.31 -35.93
N VAL A 135 3.23 -15.99 -35.62
CA VAL A 135 3.66 -15.52 -34.31
C VAL A 135 4.19 -14.10 -34.46
N LYS A 136 3.81 -13.20 -33.53
CA LYS A 136 4.37 -11.85 -33.45
C LYS A 136 4.70 -11.55 -31.98
N VAL A 137 5.96 -11.24 -31.70
CA VAL A 137 6.38 -10.72 -30.39
C VAL A 137 6.57 -9.22 -30.51
N THR A 138 6.03 -8.43 -29.59
CA THR A 138 6.16 -6.97 -29.57
C THR A 138 6.53 -6.49 -28.18
N LEU A 139 7.64 -5.76 -28.09
CA LEU A 139 8.15 -5.21 -26.82
C LEU A 139 8.00 -3.70 -26.78
N PHE A 140 7.66 -3.16 -25.62
CA PHE A 140 7.45 -1.73 -25.40
C PHE A 140 8.53 -1.14 -24.49
N GLU A 141 8.96 0.09 -24.77
CA GLU A 141 9.85 0.80 -23.85
C GLU A 141 9.08 1.18 -22.57
N LYS A 142 9.62 0.81 -21.41
CA LYS A 142 9.09 1.27 -20.12
C LYS A 142 9.23 2.79 -20.01
N PRO A 143 8.14 3.55 -19.86
CA PRO A 143 8.23 4.98 -19.62
C PRO A 143 9.00 5.25 -18.33
N LYS A 144 9.86 6.27 -18.34
CA LYS A 144 10.54 6.68 -17.11
C LYS A 144 9.47 7.17 -16.13
N ALA A 145 9.30 6.46 -15.01
CA ALA A 145 8.45 6.92 -13.93
C ALA A 145 8.88 8.34 -13.54
N GLN A 146 8.04 9.34 -13.84
CA GLN A 146 8.20 10.67 -13.28
C GLN A 146 7.84 10.55 -11.81
N LYS A 147 8.85 10.57 -10.93
CA LYS A 147 8.61 10.90 -9.53
C LYS A 147 8.20 12.37 -9.52
N GLU A 148 6.92 12.65 -9.41
CA GLU A 148 6.50 13.97 -8.94
C GLU A 148 6.94 14.06 -7.47
N GLU A 149 8.00 14.83 -7.23
CA GLU A 149 8.29 15.30 -5.88
C GLU A 149 7.18 16.27 -5.50
N TRP A 150 6.46 15.96 -4.43
CA TRP A 150 5.50 16.88 -3.87
C TRP A 150 6.26 18.10 -3.33
N ASP A 151 6.00 19.27 -3.92
CA ASP A 151 6.68 20.54 -3.62
C ASP A 151 6.26 21.18 -2.27
N GLY A 152 5.49 20.44 -1.47
CA GLY A 152 4.96 20.88 -0.19
C GLY A 152 3.85 21.94 -0.29
N LYS A 153 3.32 22.24 -1.50
CA LYS A 153 2.25 23.22 -1.69
C LYS A 153 1.00 22.55 -2.27
N GLY A 154 -0.16 22.87 -1.68
CA GLY A 154 -1.46 22.33 -2.09
C GLY A 154 -1.88 21.06 -1.32
N VAL A 155 -3.10 20.60 -1.59
CA VAL A 155 -3.66 19.39 -0.99
C VAL A 155 -2.96 18.18 -1.59
N PHE A 156 -2.33 17.37 -0.75
CA PHE A 156 -1.72 16.10 -1.15
C PHE A 156 -2.81 15.17 -1.73
N SER A 157 -2.79 15.00 -3.05
CA SER A 157 -3.74 14.11 -3.73
C SER A 157 -3.26 12.67 -3.63
N LEU A 158 -3.93 11.87 -2.79
CA LEU A 158 -3.74 10.42 -2.73
C LEU A 158 -4.05 9.73 -4.06
N GLU A 159 -4.90 10.33 -4.92
CA GLU A 159 -5.18 9.82 -6.27
C GLU A 159 -3.96 9.91 -7.21
N ASN A 160 -3.05 10.87 -6.98
CA ASN A 160 -1.85 11.06 -7.80
C ASN A 160 -0.60 10.41 -7.19
N TYR A 161 -0.65 10.00 -5.91
CA TYR A 161 0.45 9.27 -5.27
C TYR A 161 0.37 7.78 -5.67
N VAL A 162 0.80 7.49 -6.89
CA VAL A 162 0.95 6.11 -7.37
C VAL A 162 2.03 5.44 -6.52
N GLN A 163 1.64 4.46 -5.70
CA GLN A 163 2.61 3.61 -5.02
C GLN A 163 3.54 2.98 -6.08
N PRO A 164 4.87 3.09 -5.93
CA PRO A 164 5.83 2.68 -6.97
C PRO A 164 5.82 1.18 -7.29
N ASP A 165 5.11 0.37 -6.52
CA ASP A 165 5.02 -1.07 -6.71
C ASP A 165 3.57 -1.45 -7.02
N THR A 166 3.25 -1.69 -8.30
CA THR A 166 2.63 -2.95 -8.75
C THR A 166 2.16 -2.95 -10.21
N VAL A 167 1.90 -1.80 -10.85
CA VAL A 167 1.56 -1.76 -12.30
C VAL A 167 2.11 -0.49 -12.94
N ASP A 168 2.92 -0.66 -13.98
CA ASP A 168 3.24 0.44 -14.90
C ASP A 168 2.02 0.69 -15.80
N VAL A 169 1.10 1.54 -15.31
CA VAL A 169 -0.16 1.91 -15.98
C VAL A 169 0.09 2.37 -17.42
N SER A 170 1.21 3.05 -17.65
CA SER A 170 1.57 3.56 -18.98
C SER A 170 1.94 2.44 -19.95
N ALA A 171 2.69 1.44 -19.48
CA ALA A 171 3.01 0.25 -20.27
C ALA A 171 1.76 -0.61 -20.56
N ALA A 172 0.88 -0.80 -19.57
CA ALA A 172 -0.36 -1.56 -19.74
C ALA A 172 -1.30 -0.93 -20.78
N LYS A 173 -1.41 0.41 -20.79
CA LYS A 173 -2.20 1.15 -21.79
C LYS A 173 -1.60 1.03 -23.19
N ALA A 174 -0.27 1.12 -23.32
CA ALA A 174 0.41 0.95 -24.61
C ALA A 174 0.22 -0.47 -25.19
N GLU A 175 0.34 -1.50 -24.33
CA GLU A 175 0.04 -2.88 -24.71
C GLU A 175 -1.40 -3.04 -25.21
N ALA A 176 -2.37 -2.45 -24.50
CA ALA A 176 -3.79 -2.50 -24.90
C ALA A 176 -4.05 -1.85 -26.27
N GLU A 177 -3.39 -0.74 -26.58
CA GLU A 177 -3.51 -0.06 -27.89
C GLU A 177 -2.96 -0.92 -29.03
N GLU A 178 -1.79 -1.55 -28.85
CA GLU A 178 -1.23 -2.46 -29.86
C GLU A 178 -2.10 -3.69 -30.04
N ILE A 179 -2.66 -4.27 -28.96
CA ILE A 179 -3.65 -5.35 -29.05
C ILE A 179 -4.81 -4.90 -29.93
N CYS A 180 -5.41 -3.75 -29.63
CA CYS A 180 -6.52 -3.19 -30.42
C CYS A 180 -6.15 -2.92 -31.88
N ASN A 181 -4.95 -2.39 -32.15
CA ASN A 181 -4.46 -2.14 -33.50
C ASN A 181 -4.33 -3.44 -34.30
N ASN A 182 -3.77 -4.50 -33.71
CA ASN A 182 -3.69 -5.81 -34.36
C ASN A 182 -5.10 -6.38 -34.57
N ILE A 183 -5.99 -6.33 -33.57
CA ILE A 183 -7.40 -6.78 -33.69
C ILE A 183 -8.10 -6.07 -34.87
N LYS A 184 -7.93 -4.75 -35.01
CA LYS A 184 -8.49 -3.98 -36.13
C LYS A 184 -8.05 -4.48 -37.51
N THR A 185 -6.83 -4.99 -37.61
CA THR A 185 -6.32 -5.55 -38.88
C THR A 185 -6.84 -6.96 -39.18
N LEU A 186 -7.36 -7.66 -38.17
CA LEU A 186 -7.80 -9.06 -38.23
C LEU A 186 -9.29 -9.20 -38.46
N VAL A 187 -10.11 -8.46 -37.70
CA VAL A 187 -11.57 -8.59 -37.73
C VAL A 187 -12.11 -8.30 -39.13
N GLY A 188 -13.01 -9.16 -39.61
CA GLY A 188 -13.58 -9.08 -40.96
C GLY A 188 -12.69 -9.63 -42.08
N LYS A 189 -11.51 -10.17 -41.77
CA LYS A 189 -10.64 -10.88 -42.73
C LYS A 189 -10.64 -12.39 -42.46
N ARG A 190 -10.22 -13.18 -43.46
CA ARG A 190 -10.01 -14.62 -43.27
C ARG A 190 -8.86 -14.87 -42.30
N ILE A 191 -9.04 -15.83 -41.41
CA ILE A 191 -7.98 -16.30 -40.51
C ILE A 191 -7.01 -17.13 -41.36
N GLU A 192 -5.81 -16.61 -41.57
CA GLU A 192 -4.74 -17.35 -42.23
C GLU A 192 -4.35 -18.57 -41.40
N GLY A 193 -4.11 -19.69 -42.08
CA GLY A 193 -3.81 -20.97 -41.44
C GLY A 193 -5.02 -21.77 -40.97
N ASP A 194 -6.23 -21.21 -41.01
CA ASP A 194 -7.46 -21.98 -40.79
C ASP A 194 -7.84 -22.77 -42.06
N PRO A 195 -7.90 -24.12 -42.02
CA PRO A 195 -8.29 -24.93 -43.17
C PRO A 195 -9.70 -24.62 -43.69
N ASN A 196 -10.58 -24.07 -42.86
CA ASN A 196 -11.95 -23.73 -43.25
C ASN A 196 -12.07 -22.29 -43.78
N GLY A 197 -11.02 -21.48 -43.68
CA GLY A 197 -11.02 -20.09 -44.11
C GLY A 197 -12.05 -19.21 -43.41
N LYS A 198 -12.31 -19.45 -42.12
CA LYS A 198 -13.24 -18.68 -41.29
C LYS A 198 -12.88 -17.19 -41.32
N ILE A 199 -13.92 -16.33 -41.36
CA ILE A 199 -13.75 -14.88 -41.20
C ILE A 199 -13.64 -14.58 -39.70
N CYS A 200 -12.59 -13.86 -39.33
CA CYS A 200 -12.31 -13.46 -37.96
C CYS A 200 -13.39 -12.53 -37.41
N ASP A 201 -13.91 -12.89 -36.25
CA ASP A 201 -14.82 -12.09 -35.44
C ASP A 201 -14.24 -11.89 -34.02
N TYR A 202 -14.82 -10.99 -33.23
CA TYR A 202 -14.33 -10.71 -31.87
C TYR A 202 -14.34 -11.94 -30.96
N GLY A 203 -15.31 -12.85 -31.14
CA GLY A 203 -15.40 -14.11 -30.38
C GLY A 203 -14.26 -15.11 -30.65
N ASP A 204 -13.48 -14.92 -31.71
CA ASP A 204 -12.33 -15.77 -32.05
C ASP A 204 -11.03 -15.35 -31.35
N ILE A 205 -11.09 -14.25 -30.57
CA ILE A 205 -9.93 -13.57 -30.01
C ILE A 205 -9.95 -13.71 -28.50
N SER A 206 -8.85 -14.23 -27.93
CA SER A 206 -8.63 -14.21 -26.49
C SER A 206 -7.40 -13.39 -26.09
N VAL A 207 -7.52 -12.66 -24.98
CA VAL A 207 -6.42 -11.92 -24.34
C VAL A 207 -6.13 -12.59 -22.99
N LEU A 208 -4.90 -13.08 -22.83
CA LEU A 208 -4.41 -13.78 -21.65
C LEU A 208 -3.42 -12.90 -20.91
N VAL A 209 -3.66 -12.67 -19.61
CA VAL A 209 -2.78 -11.90 -18.75
C VAL A 209 -2.48 -12.65 -17.45
N ARG A 210 -1.29 -12.44 -16.89
CA ARG A 210 -0.87 -13.06 -15.62
C ARG A 210 -1.32 -12.26 -14.40
N SER A 211 -1.16 -10.94 -14.45
CA SER A 211 -1.45 -10.02 -13.35
C SER A 211 -2.90 -9.54 -13.41
N ARG A 212 -3.61 -9.60 -12.27
CA ARG A 212 -4.95 -9.00 -12.14
C ARG A 212 -4.89 -7.48 -12.35
N ALA A 213 -3.94 -6.82 -11.71
CA ALA A 213 -3.83 -5.37 -11.73
C ALA A 213 -3.49 -4.85 -13.15
N ALA A 214 -2.54 -5.46 -13.85
CA ALA A 214 -2.28 -5.12 -15.25
C ALA A 214 -3.46 -5.48 -16.17
N GLY A 215 -4.15 -6.59 -15.89
CA GLY A 215 -5.36 -6.97 -16.60
C GLY A 215 -6.48 -5.92 -16.51
N ARG A 216 -6.65 -5.26 -15.35
CA ARG A 216 -7.61 -4.16 -15.18
C ARG A 216 -7.29 -2.96 -16.06
N GLU A 217 -6.05 -2.52 -16.08
CA GLU A 217 -5.62 -1.38 -16.90
C GLU A 217 -5.77 -1.67 -18.41
N ILE A 218 -5.38 -2.88 -18.84
CA ILE A 218 -5.56 -3.30 -20.22
C ILE A 218 -7.06 -3.35 -20.58
N LEU A 219 -7.89 -3.93 -19.71
CA LEU A 219 -9.33 -4.01 -19.91
C LEU A 219 -9.97 -2.62 -20.02
N ALA A 220 -9.65 -1.71 -19.09
CA ALA A 220 -10.16 -0.34 -19.09
C ALA A 220 -9.83 0.34 -20.42
N ARG A 221 -8.59 0.23 -20.89
CA ARG A 221 -8.17 0.84 -22.15
C ARG A 221 -8.84 0.22 -23.39
N ILE A 222 -9.04 -1.10 -23.42
CA ILE A 222 -9.78 -1.77 -24.51
C ILE A 222 -11.23 -1.27 -24.57
N LYS A 223 -11.88 -1.11 -23.40
CA LYS A 223 -13.25 -0.56 -23.30
C LYS A 223 -13.31 0.90 -23.76
N GLU A 224 -12.36 1.74 -23.32
CA GLU A 224 -12.26 3.14 -23.76
C GLU A 224 -12.14 3.29 -25.29
N LEU A 225 -11.43 2.36 -25.94
CA LEU A 225 -11.27 2.34 -27.40
C LEU A 225 -12.50 1.78 -28.14
N GLY A 226 -13.55 1.36 -27.42
CA GLY A 226 -14.83 0.93 -27.97
C GLY A 226 -14.87 -0.52 -28.47
N TYR A 227 -13.94 -1.38 -28.04
CA TYR A 227 -13.92 -2.79 -28.44
C TYR A 227 -14.82 -3.63 -27.51
N PRO A 228 -15.64 -4.55 -28.05
CA PRO A 228 -16.47 -5.44 -27.23
C PRO A 228 -15.59 -6.48 -26.55
N VAL A 229 -15.45 -6.40 -25.23
CA VAL A 229 -14.60 -7.30 -24.43
C VAL A 229 -15.36 -7.79 -23.20
N ARG A 230 -15.22 -9.08 -22.89
CA ARG A 230 -15.77 -9.71 -21.68
C ARG A 230 -14.62 -10.24 -20.83
N ALA A 231 -14.61 -9.88 -19.55
CA ALA A 231 -13.46 -10.07 -18.68
C ALA A 231 -13.85 -10.28 -17.21
N ALA A 232 -14.72 -11.26 -16.91
CA ALA A 232 -15.36 -11.41 -15.59
C ALA A 232 -14.40 -11.39 -14.37
N LYS A 233 -13.14 -11.84 -14.52
CA LYS A 233 -12.12 -11.83 -13.44
C LYS A 233 -11.32 -10.53 -13.31
N PHE A 234 -11.37 -9.66 -14.31
CA PHE A 234 -10.66 -8.37 -14.35
C PHE A 234 -11.62 -7.18 -14.35
N GLU A 235 -12.91 -7.40 -14.57
CA GLU A 235 -13.91 -6.46 -14.10
C GLU A 235 -13.81 -6.44 -12.58
N ASP A 236 -13.90 -5.25 -11.97
CA ASP A 236 -13.98 -5.14 -10.53
C ASP A 236 -15.25 -5.87 -10.05
N ASP A 237 -15.13 -7.17 -9.80
CA ASP A 237 -15.99 -7.84 -8.84
C ASP A 237 -15.49 -7.32 -7.48
N ASP A 238 -16.00 -6.16 -7.07
CA ASP A 238 -16.47 -5.95 -5.69
C ASP A 238 -16.92 -4.52 -5.30
N SER A 239 -17.01 -3.56 -6.23
CA SER A 239 -17.84 -2.37 -5.98
C SER A 239 -18.29 -1.67 -7.26
N THR A 240 -19.48 -2.01 -7.77
CA THR A 240 -20.22 -0.98 -8.50
C THR A 240 -20.67 0.06 -7.48
N ALA A 241 -20.57 1.35 -7.77
CA ALA A 241 -21.05 2.41 -6.87
C ALA A 241 -22.49 2.14 -6.38
N GLU A 242 -23.31 1.50 -7.21
CA GLU A 242 -24.67 1.09 -6.92
C GLU A 242 -24.77 -0.08 -5.91
N ARG A 243 -23.81 -1.03 -5.94
CA ARG A 243 -23.70 -2.13 -4.96
C ARG A 243 -23.26 -1.58 -3.61
N ASP A 244 -22.26 -0.70 -3.60
CA ASP A 244 -21.80 -0.03 -2.38
C ASP A 244 -22.89 0.81 -1.76
N GLU A 245 -23.69 1.48 -2.58
CA GLU A 245 -24.84 2.22 -2.11
C GLU A 245 -25.86 1.30 -1.42
N LEU A 246 -26.15 0.14 -2.01
CA LEU A 246 -27.03 -0.86 -1.42
C LEU A 246 -26.44 -1.45 -0.12
N ILE A 247 -25.12 -1.70 -0.07
CA ILE A 247 -24.44 -2.18 1.14
C ILE A 247 -24.48 -1.11 2.25
N ASN A 248 -24.20 0.15 1.93
CA ASN A 248 -24.31 1.27 2.87
C ASN A 248 -25.75 1.39 3.39
N PHE A 249 -26.75 1.24 2.52
CA PHE A 249 -28.15 1.20 2.94
C PHE A 249 -28.42 0.03 3.91
N ILE A 250 -27.96 -1.19 3.61
CA ILE A 250 -28.13 -2.36 4.50
C ILE A 250 -27.43 -2.14 5.85
N ARG A 251 -26.21 -1.58 5.86
CA ARG A 251 -25.47 -1.23 7.08
C ARG A 251 -26.22 -0.22 7.94
N VAL A 252 -26.82 0.80 7.32
CA VAL A 252 -27.59 1.83 8.04
C VAL A 252 -28.93 1.27 8.54
N LEU A 253 -29.56 0.33 7.81
CA LEU A 253 -30.73 -0.42 8.30
C LEU A 253 -30.40 -1.22 9.56
N ASP A 254 -29.22 -1.84 9.63
CA ASP A 254 -28.72 -2.52 10.83
C ASP A 254 -28.43 -1.50 11.96
N ASN A 255 -27.48 -0.59 11.71
CA ASN A 255 -26.98 0.37 12.68
C ASN A 255 -26.73 1.78 12.09
N LYS A 256 -27.65 2.70 12.38
CA LYS A 256 -27.55 4.13 11.99
C LYS A 256 -26.48 4.94 12.73
N LYS A 257 -25.73 4.37 13.67
CA LYS A 257 -24.62 5.06 14.36
C LYS A 257 -23.27 4.89 13.65
N GLN A 258 -23.23 4.26 12.48
CA GLN A 258 -22.02 4.13 11.68
C GLN A 258 -21.87 5.35 10.77
N ASP A 259 -20.93 6.25 11.10
CA ASP A 259 -20.77 7.54 10.44
C ASP A 259 -20.50 7.43 8.92
N ILE A 260 -19.62 6.51 8.49
CA ILE A 260 -19.26 6.34 7.07
C ILE A 260 -20.43 5.77 6.25
N PRO A 261 -21.04 4.62 6.61
CA PRO A 261 -22.24 4.12 5.90
C PRO A 261 -23.40 5.11 5.91
N LEU A 262 -23.60 5.86 7.00
CA LEU A 262 -24.64 6.87 7.09
C LEU A 262 -24.40 8.03 6.12
N ALA A 263 -23.16 8.54 6.05
CA ALA A 263 -22.79 9.55 5.07
C ALA A 263 -22.93 9.02 3.63
N GLY A 264 -22.54 7.77 3.38
CA GLY A 264 -22.70 7.09 2.09
C GLY A 264 -24.17 6.97 1.66
N PHE A 265 -25.06 6.58 2.58
CA PHE A 265 -26.50 6.55 2.35
C PHE A 265 -27.07 7.94 2.05
N LEU A 266 -26.67 8.97 2.82
CA LEU A 266 -27.16 10.33 2.61
C LEU A 266 -26.72 10.90 1.25
N LEU A 267 -25.47 10.67 0.85
CA LEU A 267 -24.95 11.10 -0.47
C LEU A 267 -25.48 10.27 -1.65
N GLY A 268 -25.94 9.05 -1.37
CA GLY A 268 -26.47 8.13 -2.38
C GLY A 268 -27.81 8.59 -2.98
N PHE A 269 -28.27 7.86 -3.98
CA PHE A 269 -29.62 7.94 -4.55
C PHE A 269 -30.72 7.93 -3.48
N PHE A 270 -30.61 7.09 -2.44
CA PHE A 270 -31.68 7.01 -1.41
C PHE A 270 -31.76 8.24 -0.50
N GLY A 271 -30.63 8.88 -0.21
CA GLY A 271 -30.59 10.07 0.65
C GLY A 271 -30.73 11.39 -0.11
N GLY A 272 -30.10 11.50 -1.29
CA GLY A 272 -30.18 12.68 -2.15
C GLY A 272 -29.56 13.96 -1.56
N PHE A 273 -28.58 13.83 -0.66
CA PHE A 273 -27.86 14.97 -0.08
C PHE A 273 -26.63 15.34 -0.91
N THR A 274 -26.29 16.62 -0.88
CA THR A 274 -25.06 17.16 -1.46
C THR A 274 -23.93 17.16 -0.43
N LYS A 275 -22.67 17.20 -0.91
CA LYS A 275 -21.50 17.32 -0.04
C LYS A 275 -21.56 18.57 0.86
N SER A 276 -22.12 19.67 0.35
CA SER A 276 -22.31 20.91 1.12
C SER A 276 -23.29 20.69 2.27
N GLU A 277 -24.42 20.02 2.03
CA GLU A 277 -25.39 19.74 3.08
C GLU A 277 -24.80 18.83 4.18
N LEU A 278 -23.97 17.84 3.83
CA LEU A 278 -23.26 17.03 4.83
C LEU A 278 -22.25 17.85 5.64
N ALA A 279 -21.54 18.80 4.99
CA ALA A 279 -20.66 19.72 5.69
C ALA A 279 -21.45 20.60 6.66
N ASP A 280 -22.62 21.10 6.25
CA ASP A 280 -23.51 21.87 7.12
C ASP A 280 -23.95 21.04 8.32
N VAL A 281 -24.33 19.77 8.13
CA VAL A 281 -24.60 18.83 9.23
C VAL A 281 -23.43 18.74 10.20
N LYS A 282 -22.19 18.64 9.68
CA LYS A 282 -21.00 18.60 10.55
C LYS A 282 -20.84 19.89 11.37
N LEU A 283 -21.22 21.04 10.83
CA LEU A 283 -21.15 22.34 11.50
C LEU A 283 -22.24 22.54 12.59
N PHE A 284 -23.30 21.74 12.60
CA PHE A 284 -24.38 21.85 13.62
C PHE A 284 -23.95 21.46 15.05
N GLY A 285 -22.85 20.74 15.23
CA GLY A 285 -22.39 20.32 16.55
C GLY A 285 -20.87 20.25 16.69
N LYS A 286 -20.36 20.53 17.90
CA LYS A 286 -18.94 20.37 18.27
C LYS A 286 -18.54 18.91 18.53
N SER A 287 -19.43 17.94 18.28
CA SER A 287 -19.15 16.52 18.51
C SER A 287 -18.25 15.92 17.43
N GLN A 288 -17.47 14.92 17.83
CA GLN A 288 -16.67 14.12 16.90
C GLN A 288 -17.54 13.21 16.02
N SER A 289 -18.68 12.71 16.50
CA SER A 289 -19.54 11.79 15.72
C SER A 289 -20.47 12.53 14.76
N PHE A 290 -20.52 12.06 13.51
CA PHE A 290 -21.43 12.57 12.48
C PHE A 290 -22.89 12.24 12.78
N SER A 291 -23.17 11.03 13.29
CA SER A 291 -24.53 10.61 13.67
C SER A 291 -25.16 11.46 14.78
N GLU A 292 -24.37 11.94 15.74
CA GLU A 292 -24.85 12.84 16.80
C GLU A 292 -25.21 14.23 16.26
N ASN A 293 -24.39 14.75 15.34
CA ASN A 293 -24.64 16.03 14.70
C ASN A 293 -25.90 16.00 13.83
N ILE A 294 -26.26 14.85 13.25
CA ILE A 294 -27.53 14.66 12.55
C ILE A 294 -28.73 14.83 13.50
N GLU A 295 -28.69 14.26 14.70
CA GLU A 295 -29.80 14.41 15.66
C GLU A 295 -29.95 15.88 16.11
N LEU A 296 -28.85 16.62 16.23
CA LEU A 296 -28.90 18.06 16.48
C LEU A 296 -29.50 18.81 15.28
N ALA A 297 -29.07 18.50 14.07
CA ALA A 297 -29.55 19.15 12.84
C ALA A 297 -31.04 18.86 12.58
N LYS A 298 -31.54 17.64 12.85
CA LYS A 298 -32.96 17.27 12.75
C LYS A 298 -33.87 18.11 13.65
N ASN A 299 -33.38 18.48 14.84
CA ASN A 299 -34.11 19.27 15.82
C ASN A 299 -33.95 20.80 15.64
N SER A 300 -33.22 21.24 14.62
CA SER A 300 -32.92 22.67 14.39
C SER A 300 -34.07 23.47 13.78
N GLY A 301 -35.09 22.82 13.22
CA GLY A 301 -36.19 23.49 12.49
C GLY A 301 -35.76 24.14 11.17
N THR A 302 -34.58 23.79 10.64
CA THR A 302 -34.08 24.28 9.34
C THR A 302 -34.57 23.41 8.18
N LYS A 303 -34.49 23.93 6.95
CA LYS A 303 -34.75 23.13 5.73
C LYS A 303 -33.89 21.86 5.65
N LEU A 304 -32.64 21.95 6.12
CA LEU A 304 -31.75 20.80 6.21
C LEU A 304 -32.28 19.78 7.24
N GLY A 305 -32.76 20.25 8.40
CA GLY A 305 -33.42 19.42 9.40
C GLY A 305 -34.68 18.72 8.88
N GLU A 306 -35.54 19.42 8.14
CA GLU A 306 -36.72 18.83 7.47
C GLU A 306 -36.33 17.73 6.49
N LYS A 307 -35.30 17.96 5.66
CA LYS A 307 -34.77 16.97 4.72
C LYS A 307 -34.20 15.74 5.44
N LEU A 308 -33.46 15.94 6.54
CA LEU A 308 -32.96 14.84 7.38
C LEU A 308 -34.10 14.04 8.02
N ASN A 309 -35.16 14.70 8.49
CA ASN A 309 -36.33 14.02 9.04
C ASN A 309 -37.00 13.13 7.99
N ALA A 310 -37.20 13.63 6.77
CA ALA A 310 -37.76 12.82 5.66
C ALA A 310 -36.88 11.60 5.32
N ALA A 311 -35.57 11.76 5.27
CA ALA A 311 -34.63 10.67 5.00
C ALA A 311 -34.64 9.60 6.12
N PHE A 312 -34.77 10.02 7.39
CA PHE A 312 -34.86 9.10 8.52
C PHE A 312 -36.23 8.43 8.63
N GLU A 313 -37.32 9.11 8.25
CA GLU A 313 -38.63 8.47 8.13
C GLU A 313 -38.61 7.35 7.08
N PHE A 314 -38.02 7.62 5.91
CA PHE A 314 -37.79 6.61 4.88
C PHE A 314 -36.95 5.43 5.43
N LEU A 315 -35.89 5.71 6.17
CA LEU A 315 -35.04 4.67 6.76
C LEU A 315 -35.81 3.80 7.77
N GLU A 316 -36.60 4.39 8.66
CA GLU A 316 -37.36 3.67 9.69
C GLU A 316 -38.54 2.87 9.11
N GLU A 317 -39.14 3.32 8.01
CA GLU A 317 -40.10 2.51 7.24
C GLU A 317 -39.43 1.28 6.65
N ASN A 318 -38.31 1.46 5.96
CA ASN A 318 -37.58 0.37 5.33
C ASN A 318 -36.97 -0.60 6.35
N ARG A 319 -36.56 -0.12 7.53
CA ARG A 319 -36.12 -0.96 8.65
C ARG A 319 -37.22 -1.88 9.14
N ARG A 320 -38.46 -1.38 9.24
CA ARG A 320 -39.63 -2.21 9.62
C ARG A 320 -39.94 -3.26 8.56
N ASN A 321 -39.86 -2.89 7.29
CA ASN A 321 -40.10 -3.82 6.18
C ASN A 321 -39.03 -4.93 6.15
N ALA A 322 -37.75 -4.57 6.23
CA ALA A 322 -36.62 -5.50 6.26
C ALA A 322 -36.63 -6.43 7.48
N ALA A 323 -37.25 -6.03 8.60
CA ALA A 323 -37.40 -6.87 9.79
C ALA A 323 -38.49 -7.95 9.64
N SER A 324 -39.37 -7.83 8.64
CA SER A 324 -40.54 -8.71 8.45
C SER A 324 -40.35 -9.80 7.39
N THR A 325 -39.23 -9.78 6.66
CA THR A 325 -38.92 -10.71 5.57
C THR A 325 -37.43 -11.09 5.57
N ASP A 326 -37.05 -12.09 4.79
CA ASP A 326 -35.65 -12.35 4.49
C ASP A 326 -35.03 -11.16 3.71
N LEU A 327 -33.72 -10.92 3.87
CA LEU A 327 -33.05 -9.79 3.23
C LEU A 327 -33.10 -9.89 1.71
N PHE A 328 -33.01 -11.11 1.15
CA PHE A 328 -33.14 -11.31 -0.29
C PHE A 328 -34.52 -10.83 -0.81
N ASP A 329 -35.59 -11.30 -0.18
CA ASP A 329 -36.96 -10.98 -0.61
C ASP A 329 -37.25 -9.49 -0.45
N TYR A 330 -36.76 -8.88 0.63
CA TYR A 330 -36.80 -7.44 0.85
C TYR A 330 -36.07 -6.68 -0.26
N LEU A 331 -34.79 -6.96 -0.51
CA LEU A 331 -33.98 -6.23 -1.48
C LEU A 331 -34.49 -6.40 -2.91
N ASN A 332 -34.90 -7.62 -3.28
CA ASN A 332 -35.44 -7.91 -4.61
C ASN A 332 -36.72 -7.09 -4.89
N THR A 333 -37.58 -6.94 -3.89
CA THR A 333 -38.78 -6.09 -3.98
C THR A 333 -38.39 -4.61 -3.97
N PHE A 334 -37.57 -4.19 -3.00
CA PHE A 334 -37.17 -2.81 -2.77
C PHE A 334 -36.50 -2.17 -3.98
N ILE A 335 -35.56 -2.87 -4.64
CA ILE A 335 -34.86 -2.36 -5.82
C ILE A 335 -35.84 -2.14 -6.98
N SER A 336 -36.78 -3.07 -7.16
CA SER A 336 -37.80 -2.99 -8.22
C SER A 336 -38.81 -1.85 -8.00
N THR A 337 -39.12 -1.49 -6.74
CA THR A 337 -40.16 -0.51 -6.42
C THR A 337 -39.64 0.88 -6.06
N SER A 338 -38.36 1.01 -5.65
CA SER A 338 -37.77 2.29 -5.22
C SER A 338 -37.37 3.22 -6.37
N GLY A 339 -37.45 2.76 -7.62
CA GLY A 339 -36.91 3.48 -8.78
C GLY A 339 -35.39 3.33 -8.93
N PHE A 340 -34.73 2.55 -8.08
CA PHE A 340 -33.28 2.33 -8.13
C PHE A 340 -32.85 1.67 -9.45
N GLU A 341 -33.63 0.71 -9.99
CA GLU A 341 -33.31 0.10 -11.29
C GLU A 341 -33.28 1.13 -12.43
N ALA A 342 -34.22 2.07 -12.46
CA ALA A 342 -34.25 3.13 -13.46
C ALA A 342 -33.05 4.07 -13.31
N TYR A 343 -32.64 4.36 -12.07
CA TYR A 343 -31.42 5.11 -11.78
C TYR A 343 -30.17 4.40 -12.31
N VAL A 344 -30.02 3.09 -12.06
CA VAL A 344 -28.88 2.30 -12.59
C VAL A 344 -28.88 2.28 -14.12
N LEU A 345 -30.05 2.09 -14.74
CA LEU A 345 -30.18 2.08 -16.20
C LEU A 345 -29.85 3.43 -16.86
N SER A 346 -29.94 4.54 -16.12
CA SER A 346 -29.58 5.88 -16.63
C SER A 346 -28.07 6.12 -16.73
N LYS A 347 -27.25 5.25 -16.12
CA LYS A 347 -25.78 5.37 -16.11
C LYS A 347 -25.15 4.76 -17.38
N PRO A 348 -23.91 5.14 -17.73
CA PRO A 348 -23.13 4.42 -18.73
C PRO A 348 -23.04 2.92 -18.42
N ASP A 349 -23.24 2.07 -19.42
CA ASP A 349 -23.31 0.61 -19.28
C ASP A 349 -24.38 0.14 -18.28
N GLY A 350 -25.46 0.90 -18.13
CA GLY A 350 -26.50 0.67 -17.12
C GLY A 350 -27.16 -0.72 -17.19
N ALA A 351 -27.23 -1.34 -18.37
CA ALA A 351 -27.74 -2.71 -18.53
C ALA A 351 -26.84 -3.74 -17.85
N ASP A 352 -25.52 -3.64 -18.04
CA ASP A 352 -24.54 -4.55 -17.42
C ASP A 352 -24.44 -4.31 -15.92
N ARG A 353 -24.49 -3.04 -15.49
CA ARG A 353 -24.54 -2.66 -14.06
C ARG A 353 -25.77 -3.25 -13.37
N LEU A 354 -26.94 -3.14 -14.00
CA LEU A 354 -28.18 -3.72 -13.45
C LEU A 354 -28.11 -5.25 -13.39
N ALA A 355 -27.54 -5.90 -14.41
CA ALA A 355 -27.33 -7.34 -14.41
C ALA A 355 -26.40 -7.79 -13.26
N ALA A 356 -25.31 -7.07 -13.02
CA ALA A 356 -24.39 -7.32 -11.91
C ALA A 356 -25.06 -7.09 -10.53
N LEU A 357 -25.84 -6.02 -10.37
CA LEU A 357 -26.59 -5.73 -9.16
C LEU A 357 -27.64 -6.82 -8.87
N ARG A 358 -28.41 -7.23 -9.89
CA ARG A 358 -29.38 -8.33 -9.74
C ARG A 358 -28.67 -9.63 -9.39
N LYS A 359 -27.57 -9.98 -10.05
CA LYS A 359 -26.77 -11.17 -9.73
C LYS A 359 -26.31 -11.15 -8.26
N PHE A 360 -25.85 -10.00 -7.76
CA PHE A 360 -25.49 -9.82 -6.35
C PHE A 360 -26.67 -10.13 -5.42
N VAL A 361 -27.83 -9.51 -5.65
CA VAL A 361 -29.03 -9.72 -4.83
C VAL A 361 -29.49 -11.18 -4.91
N TYR A 362 -29.59 -11.75 -6.11
CA TYR A 362 -29.95 -13.16 -6.30
C TYR A 362 -28.97 -14.13 -5.64
N GLY A 363 -27.69 -13.77 -5.50
CA GLY A 363 -26.69 -14.55 -4.76
C GLY A 363 -27.01 -14.72 -3.27
N LEU A 364 -27.81 -13.81 -2.69
CA LEU A 364 -28.28 -13.88 -1.30
C LEU A 364 -29.38 -14.92 -1.10
N LYS A 365 -30.04 -15.37 -2.16
CA LYS A 365 -31.21 -16.24 -2.09
C LYS A 365 -30.88 -17.56 -1.39
N GLY A 366 -31.55 -17.84 -0.27
CA GLY A 366 -31.41 -19.08 0.50
C GLY A 366 -30.14 -19.15 1.35
N GLN A 367 -29.36 -18.07 1.43
CA GLN A 367 -28.15 -18.02 2.24
C GLN A 367 -28.47 -17.80 3.72
N THR A 368 -27.75 -18.47 4.61
CA THR A 368 -27.99 -18.32 6.06
C THR A 368 -27.65 -16.93 6.58
N TYR A 369 -26.69 -16.25 5.95
CA TYR A 369 -26.32 -14.88 6.27
C TYR A 369 -27.27 -13.83 5.67
N ALA A 370 -28.16 -14.21 4.75
CA ALA A 370 -29.15 -13.29 4.17
C ALA A 370 -30.45 -13.21 4.98
N LYS A 371 -30.53 -13.84 6.16
CA LYS A 371 -31.77 -13.86 6.96
C LYS A 371 -32.13 -12.52 7.60
N SER A 372 -31.17 -11.61 7.73
CA SER A 372 -31.40 -10.26 8.28
C SER A 372 -30.28 -9.32 7.85
N PRO A 373 -30.50 -7.99 7.88
CA PRO A 373 -29.44 -7.00 7.68
C PRO A 373 -28.22 -7.27 8.59
N HIS A 374 -28.45 -7.59 9.86
CA HIS A 374 -27.39 -7.86 10.84
C HIS A 374 -26.52 -9.06 10.45
N ALA A 375 -27.13 -10.19 10.09
CA ALA A 375 -26.41 -11.40 9.69
C ALA A 375 -25.61 -11.17 8.40
N PHE A 376 -26.14 -10.37 7.49
CA PHE A 376 -25.47 -10.01 6.26
C PHE A 376 -24.25 -9.14 6.54
N VAL A 377 -24.38 -8.08 7.34
CA VAL A 377 -23.27 -7.18 7.69
C VAL A 377 -22.15 -7.95 8.39
N GLY A 378 -22.49 -8.79 9.37
CA GLY A 378 -21.48 -9.61 10.06
C GLY A 378 -20.74 -10.56 9.12
N TYR A 379 -21.44 -11.19 8.18
CA TYR A 379 -20.80 -12.02 7.15
C TYR A 379 -19.95 -11.19 6.19
N TRP A 380 -20.49 -10.07 5.70
CA TRP A 380 -19.84 -9.19 4.73
C TRP A 380 -18.54 -8.59 5.29
N ASP A 381 -18.53 -8.22 6.57
CA ASP A 381 -17.33 -7.70 7.26
C ASP A 381 -16.32 -8.80 7.60
N SER A 382 -16.78 -10.04 7.78
CA SER A 382 -15.91 -11.20 8.05
C SER A 382 -15.26 -11.81 6.81
N ARG A 383 -15.68 -11.38 5.62
CA ARG A 383 -14.98 -11.75 4.39
C ARG A 383 -13.59 -11.09 4.42
N GLU A 384 -12.55 -11.85 4.73
CA GLU A 384 -11.24 -11.58 4.13
C GLU A 384 -11.44 -11.50 2.61
N GLU A 385 -10.60 -10.76 1.89
CA GLU A 385 -10.65 -10.55 0.43
C GLU A 385 -10.44 -11.87 -0.37
N GLU A 386 -11.20 -12.92 -0.07
CA GLU A 386 -11.28 -14.14 -0.84
C GLU A 386 -11.98 -13.82 -2.16
N ALA A 387 -11.13 -13.56 -3.15
CA ALA A 387 -11.42 -13.48 -4.57
C ALA A 387 -12.56 -14.44 -4.96
N SER A 388 -13.73 -13.85 -5.19
CA SER A 388 -14.95 -14.61 -5.39
C SER A 388 -15.04 -15.26 -6.78
N SER A 389 -15.89 -16.29 -6.80
CA SER A 389 -16.03 -17.44 -7.70
C SER A 389 -16.28 -17.18 -9.19
N ASP A 390 -15.84 -18.15 -10.01
CA ASP A 390 -16.22 -18.35 -11.41
C ASP A 390 -17.74 -18.32 -11.61
N SER A 391 -18.25 -17.32 -12.33
CA SER A 391 -19.57 -17.45 -12.96
C SER A 391 -19.42 -18.03 -14.36
N ALA A 392 -20.06 -19.18 -14.57
CA ALA A 392 -20.28 -19.77 -15.88
C ALA A 392 -20.90 -18.74 -16.85
N PHE A 393 -20.31 -18.64 -18.03
CA PHE A 393 -20.63 -17.67 -19.06
C PHE A 393 -21.98 -18.00 -19.74
N SER A 394 -22.81 -16.98 -19.99
CA SER A 394 -23.90 -17.07 -20.97
C SER A 394 -23.39 -16.64 -22.36
N ASP A 395 -23.67 -17.49 -23.34
CA ASP A 395 -23.14 -17.49 -24.70
C ASP A 395 -24.10 -16.79 -25.66
N ASP A 396 -24.05 -15.46 -25.77
CA ASP A 396 -24.92 -14.74 -26.72
C ASP A 396 -24.29 -13.48 -27.36
N GLY A 397 -22.99 -13.23 -27.17
CA GLY A 397 -22.30 -12.05 -27.71
C GLY A 397 -20.97 -12.36 -28.39
N LYS A 398 -20.76 -11.87 -29.61
CA LYS A 398 -19.47 -11.89 -30.33
C LYS A 398 -18.55 -10.82 -29.74
N CYS A 399 -17.68 -11.19 -28.81
CA CYS A 399 -16.78 -10.29 -28.08
C CYS A 399 -15.42 -10.93 -27.79
N ILE A 400 -14.41 -10.09 -27.55
CA ILE A 400 -13.07 -10.53 -27.12
C ILE A 400 -13.18 -11.16 -25.73
N VAL A 401 -12.55 -12.32 -25.53
CA VAL A 401 -12.53 -13.02 -24.24
C VAL A 401 -11.21 -12.74 -23.51
N MET A 402 -11.26 -11.94 -22.46
CA MET A 402 -10.10 -11.65 -21.62
C MET A 402 -10.15 -12.46 -20.32
N GLN A 403 -9.09 -13.23 -20.04
CA GLN A 403 -9.02 -14.13 -18.89
C GLN A 403 -7.58 -14.27 -18.36
N SER A 404 -7.44 -14.83 -17.16
CA SER A 404 -6.11 -15.13 -16.64
C SER A 404 -5.49 -16.31 -17.39
N MET A 405 -4.16 -16.37 -17.44
CA MET A 405 -3.44 -17.51 -18.01
C MET A 405 -3.84 -18.84 -17.35
N HIS A 406 -4.16 -18.83 -16.05
CA HIS A 406 -4.69 -20.02 -15.35
C HIS A 406 -6.10 -20.39 -15.83
N GLY A 407 -6.96 -19.40 -16.07
CA GLY A 407 -8.34 -19.60 -16.53
C GLY A 407 -8.45 -20.14 -17.95
N SER A 408 -7.40 -20.02 -18.77
CA SER A 408 -7.39 -20.53 -20.14
C SER A 408 -6.97 -22.00 -20.26
N LYS A 409 -6.54 -22.65 -19.17
CA LYS A 409 -6.17 -24.07 -19.19
C LYS A 409 -7.36 -24.92 -19.67
N GLY A 410 -7.09 -25.88 -20.55
CA GLY A 410 -8.13 -26.69 -21.20
C GLY A 410 -8.88 -26.02 -22.36
N LEU A 411 -8.83 -24.69 -22.48
CA LEU A 411 -9.47 -23.95 -23.57
C LEU A 411 -8.53 -23.78 -24.78
N GLU A 412 -9.10 -23.39 -25.91
CA GLU A 412 -8.38 -23.14 -27.16
C GLU A 412 -9.05 -22.02 -27.95
N TYR A 413 -8.26 -21.16 -28.59
CA TYR A 413 -8.75 -20.00 -29.34
C TYR A 413 -8.07 -19.88 -30.70
N PRO A 414 -8.78 -19.48 -31.77
CA PRO A 414 -8.18 -19.21 -33.07
C PRO A 414 -7.03 -18.21 -32.99
N ILE A 415 -7.21 -17.13 -32.22
CA ILE A 415 -6.24 -16.03 -32.07
C ILE A 415 -6.05 -15.75 -30.57
N VAL A 416 -4.80 -15.72 -30.11
CA VAL A 416 -4.45 -15.44 -28.72
C VAL A 416 -3.43 -14.31 -28.62
N PHE A 417 -3.71 -13.37 -27.73
CA PHE A 417 -2.78 -12.36 -27.25
C PHE A 417 -2.32 -12.74 -25.84
N VAL A 418 -1.03 -12.90 -25.63
CA VAL A 418 -0.41 -13.15 -24.32
C VAL A 418 0.31 -11.87 -23.92
N ALA A 419 -0.25 -11.15 -22.94
CA ALA A 419 0.19 -9.80 -22.61
C ALA A 419 0.78 -9.69 -21.20
N ASN A 420 1.53 -8.60 -21.00
CA ASN A 420 2.20 -8.21 -19.76
C ASN A 420 3.27 -9.22 -19.28
N LEU A 421 4.10 -9.76 -20.18
CA LEU A 421 5.15 -10.72 -19.79
C LEU A 421 6.24 -10.13 -18.88
N SER A 422 6.29 -8.81 -18.73
CA SER A 422 7.24 -8.09 -17.88
C SER A 422 6.84 -8.01 -16.41
N THR A 423 5.67 -8.55 -16.02
CA THR A 423 5.29 -8.64 -14.60
C THR A 423 6.37 -9.40 -13.84
N SER A 424 6.84 -8.83 -12.72
CA SER A 424 7.74 -9.57 -11.83
C SER A 424 6.97 -10.67 -11.10
N TYR A 425 7.60 -11.82 -10.89
CA TYR A 425 7.08 -12.88 -10.05
C TYR A 425 6.87 -12.34 -8.63
N VAL A 426 5.66 -12.51 -8.10
CA VAL A 426 5.28 -11.98 -6.79
C VAL A 426 6.05 -12.74 -5.71
N ASN A 427 6.97 -12.07 -5.03
CA ASN A 427 7.79 -12.68 -3.99
C ASN A 427 7.07 -12.53 -2.64
N ASP A 428 5.96 -13.24 -2.47
CA ASP A 428 4.96 -13.03 -1.40
C ASP A 428 5.42 -13.48 0.01
N GLN A 429 6.73 -13.71 0.20
CA GLN A 429 7.22 -14.61 1.24
C GLN A 429 8.33 -14.03 2.11
N LYS A 430 8.19 -12.77 2.49
CA LYS A 430 8.94 -12.17 3.61
C LYS A 430 8.24 -12.44 4.96
N GLY A 431 7.76 -13.66 5.17
CA GLY A 431 7.18 -14.08 6.45
C GLY A 431 8.27 -14.55 7.42
N ALA A 432 8.06 -14.33 8.72
CA ALA A 432 8.94 -14.86 9.77
C ALA A 432 8.94 -16.41 9.83
N VAL A 433 7.94 -17.04 9.22
CA VAL A 433 7.76 -18.50 9.16
C VAL A 433 7.58 -18.93 7.71
N GLY A 434 8.28 -19.99 7.31
CA GLY A 434 8.15 -20.64 6.01
C GLY A 434 7.94 -22.14 6.17
N ILE A 435 7.05 -22.72 5.36
CA ILE A 435 6.81 -24.17 5.32
C ILE A 435 7.20 -24.70 3.94
N ASP A 436 7.95 -25.78 3.90
CA ASP A 436 8.22 -26.56 2.69
C ASP A 436 7.96 -28.05 2.94
N GLU A 437 7.48 -28.77 1.91
CA GLU A 437 7.11 -30.19 2.01
C GLU A 437 8.29 -31.10 2.37
N LYS A 438 9.51 -30.78 1.89
CA LYS A 438 10.72 -31.59 2.10
C LYS A 438 11.54 -31.06 3.28
N LEU A 439 11.66 -29.74 3.40
CA LEU A 439 12.49 -29.09 4.44
C LEU A 439 11.74 -28.86 5.77
N GLY A 440 10.41 -28.97 5.77
CA GLY A 440 9.58 -28.80 6.95
C GLY A 440 9.33 -27.33 7.32
N LEU A 441 9.23 -27.07 8.63
CA LEU A 441 8.97 -25.74 9.18
C LEU A 441 10.29 -24.98 9.40
N ALA A 442 10.38 -23.79 8.83
CA ALA A 442 11.49 -22.87 9.02
C ALA A 442 11.02 -21.58 9.67
N VAL A 443 11.79 -21.10 10.65
CA VAL A 443 11.51 -19.86 11.37
C VAL A 443 12.74 -18.96 11.30
N GLN A 444 12.53 -17.65 11.19
CA GLN A 444 13.58 -16.65 11.33
C GLN A 444 14.03 -16.55 12.79
N VAL A 445 15.30 -16.23 13.01
CA VAL A 445 15.86 -16.09 14.37
C VAL A 445 15.49 -14.72 14.90
N PHE A 446 14.81 -14.69 16.05
CA PHE A 446 14.60 -13.47 16.83
C PHE A 446 15.67 -13.38 17.91
N ASP A 447 16.39 -12.27 17.91
CA ASP A 447 17.40 -11.94 18.91
C ASP A 447 16.76 -11.00 19.94
N GLU A 448 16.58 -11.47 21.18
CA GLU A 448 15.87 -10.74 22.24
C GLU A 448 16.65 -9.53 22.76
N GLU A 449 17.99 -9.59 22.76
CA GLU A 449 18.85 -8.53 23.27
C GLU A 449 18.87 -7.32 22.32
N THR A 450 19.03 -7.59 21.03
CA THR A 450 19.06 -6.56 19.99
C THR A 450 17.66 -6.22 19.46
N ARG A 451 16.64 -7.04 19.79
CA ARG A 451 15.27 -6.97 19.25
C ARG A 451 15.24 -7.03 17.71
N THR A 452 16.12 -7.82 17.11
CA THR A 452 16.22 -7.96 15.66
C THR A 452 15.74 -9.32 15.17
N ILE A 453 15.30 -9.37 13.90
CA ILE A 453 14.94 -10.62 13.22
C ILE A 453 15.94 -10.85 12.10
N SER A 454 16.50 -12.06 12.03
CA SER A 454 17.45 -12.47 10.99
C SER A 454 17.11 -13.84 10.38
N PRO A 455 17.42 -14.09 9.10
CA PRO A 455 17.13 -15.38 8.48
C PRO A 455 18.02 -16.48 9.07
N SER A 456 17.41 -17.60 9.46
CA SER A 456 18.13 -18.86 9.74
C SER A 456 18.57 -19.53 8.44
N LEU A 457 19.54 -20.45 8.53
CA LEU A 457 19.95 -21.27 7.39
C LEU A 457 18.76 -22.04 6.78
N LEU A 458 17.90 -22.59 7.63
CA LEU A 458 16.71 -23.32 7.19
C LEU A 458 15.68 -22.39 6.54
N SER A 459 15.44 -21.20 7.10
CA SER A 459 14.53 -20.23 6.47
C SER A 459 15.04 -19.77 5.11
N ARG A 460 16.36 -19.62 4.97
CA ARG A 460 16.98 -19.28 3.68
C ARG A 460 16.86 -20.42 2.67
N ALA A 461 17.04 -21.67 3.10
CA ALA A 461 16.87 -22.84 2.24
C ALA A 461 15.42 -22.99 1.76
N VAL A 462 14.44 -22.80 2.66
CA VAL A 462 13.01 -22.81 2.31
C VAL A 462 12.66 -21.69 1.34
N GLU A 463 13.17 -20.48 1.56
CA GLU A 463 12.96 -19.35 0.64
C GLU A 463 13.48 -19.67 -0.77
N LEU A 464 14.70 -20.22 -0.88
CA LEU A 464 15.29 -20.59 -2.17
C LEU A 464 14.50 -21.70 -2.87
N SER A 465 14.10 -22.74 -2.13
CA SER A 465 13.30 -23.85 -2.68
C SER A 465 11.94 -23.36 -3.20
N LYS A 466 11.28 -22.46 -2.48
CA LYS A 466 10.01 -21.88 -2.92
C LYS A 466 10.15 -21.00 -4.15
N GLN A 467 11.21 -20.18 -4.22
CA GLN A 467 11.47 -19.37 -5.41
C GLN A 467 11.74 -20.26 -6.64
N GLU A 468 12.43 -21.38 -6.47
CA GLU A 468 12.64 -22.36 -7.55
C GLU A 468 11.34 -23.01 -8.01
N LYS A 469 10.49 -23.46 -7.08
CA LYS A 469 9.15 -24.00 -7.37
C LYS A 469 8.27 -22.97 -8.09
N GLN A 470 8.27 -21.73 -7.63
CA GLN A 470 7.54 -20.63 -8.25
C GLN A 470 8.02 -20.37 -9.67
N ARG A 471 9.34 -20.25 -9.90
CA ARG A 471 9.89 -20.05 -11.26
C ARG A 471 9.49 -21.19 -12.21
N SER A 472 9.52 -22.42 -11.69
CA SER A 472 9.13 -23.60 -12.47
C SER A 472 7.63 -23.59 -12.82
N GLU A 473 6.78 -23.17 -11.89
CA GLU A 473 5.34 -23.02 -12.13
C GLU A 473 5.03 -21.88 -13.12
N GLU A 474 5.67 -20.71 -12.99
CA GLU A 474 5.52 -19.60 -13.92
C GLU A 474 6.02 -19.96 -15.34
N MET A 475 7.06 -20.79 -15.46
CA MET A 475 7.52 -21.31 -16.74
C MET A 475 6.47 -22.24 -17.40
N ARG A 476 5.86 -23.13 -16.63
CA ARG A 476 4.75 -23.97 -17.10
C ARG A 476 3.51 -23.15 -17.45
N LEU A 477 3.25 -22.08 -16.71
CA LEU A 477 2.15 -21.16 -17.00
C LEU A 477 2.37 -20.41 -18.33
N LEU A 478 3.60 -19.98 -18.62
CA LEU A 478 3.96 -19.44 -19.93
C LEU A 478 3.72 -20.48 -21.03
N TYR A 479 4.14 -21.74 -20.82
CA TYR A 479 3.89 -22.84 -21.78
C TYR A 479 2.40 -23.04 -22.04
N VAL A 480 1.56 -23.07 -20.99
CA VAL A 480 0.11 -23.17 -21.12
C VAL A 480 -0.43 -22.01 -21.96
N ALA A 481 -0.03 -20.77 -21.66
CA ALA A 481 -0.53 -19.58 -22.35
C ALA A 481 -0.19 -19.58 -23.85
N LEU A 482 1.06 -19.90 -24.22
CA LEU A 482 1.51 -19.92 -25.62
C LEU A 482 0.83 -21.04 -26.43
N THR A 483 0.48 -22.16 -25.79
CA THR A 483 -0.18 -23.31 -26.45
C THR A 483 -1.70 -23.21 -26.55
N ARG A 484 -2.32 -22.09 -26.15
CA ARG A 484 -3.77 -21.87 -26.31
C ARG A 484 -4.18 -21.45 -27.73
N ALA A 485 -3.23 -20.94 -28.51
CA ALA A 485 -3.47 -20.42 -29.85
C ALA A 485 -3.56 -21.56 -30.89
N LYS A 486 -4.52 -21.49 -31.81
CA LYS A 486 -4.58 -22.41 -32.96
C LYS A 486 -3.81 -21.87 -34.17
N TYR A 487 -4.09 -20.63 -34.59
CA TYR A 487 -3.60 -20.09 -35.86
C TYR A 487 -2.71 -18.86 -35.69
N ARG A 488 -3.02 -17.96 -34.75
CA ARG A 488 -2.22 -16.75 -34.51
C ARG A 488 -1.93 -16.52 -33.04
N LEU A 489 -0.66 -16.22 -32.76
CA LEU A 489 -0.15 -15.92 -31.43
C LEU A 489 0.53 -14.54 -31.43
N TYR A 490 0.06 -13.66 -30.55
CA TYR A 490 0.67 -12.37 -30.29
C TYR A 490 1.21 -12.38 -28.85
N VAL A 491 2.45 -11.95 -28.66
CA VAL A 491 3.11 -11.92 -27.35
C VAL A 491 3.60 -10.50 -27.07
N SER A 492 3.27 -9.94 -25.90
CA SER A 492 3.68 -8.59 -25.52
C SER A 492 4.26 -8.45 -24.12
N GLY A 493 5.18 -7.49 -23.97
CA GLY A 493 5.71 -7.09 -22.66
C GLY A 493 6.52 -5.80 -22.72
N SER A 494 6.80 -5.22 -21.56
CA SER A 494 7.56 -3.96 -21.46
C SER A 494 8.97 -4.15 -20.91
N CYS A 495 9.97 -3.53 -21.53
CA CYS A 495 11.36 -3.56 -21.08
C CYS A 495 12.02 -2.18 -21.17
N SER A 496 13.05 -1.94 -20.35
CA SER A 496 13.92 -0.78 -20.52
C SER A 496 15.02 -1.07 -21.56
N GLN A 497 15.54 -0.03 -22.23
CA GLN A 497 16.68 -0.15 -23.17
C GLN A 497 17.91 -0.87 -22.56
N LYS A 498 18.11 -0.78 -21.24
CA LYS A 498 19.19 -1.52 -20.54
C LYS A 498 18.91 -3.01 -20.35
N GLN A 499 17.65 -3.41 -20.27
CA GLN A 499 17.24 -4.83 -20.13
C GLN A 499 17.32 -5.57 -21.47
N GLU A 500 17.12 -4.87 -22.58
CA GLU A 500 17.31 -5.39 -23.95
C GLU A 500 18.71 -5.99 -24.15
N ALA A 501 19.75 -5.41 -23.52
CA ALA A 501 21.14 -5.82 -23.68
C ALA A 501 21.62 -6.92 -22.70
N ARG A 502 20.78 -7.41 -21.78
CA ARG A 502 21.21 -8.37 -20.75
C ARG A 502 20.16 -9.45 -20.49
N TYR A 503 20.46 -10.67 -20.92
CA TYR A 503 19.73 -11.86 -20.47
C TYR A 503 20.11 -12.21 -19.03
N LYS A 504 19.16 -12.76 -18.27
CA LYS A 504 19.42 -13.37 -16.96
C LYS A 504 19.58 -14.87 -17.14
N SER A 505 20.35 -15.50 -16.26
CA SER A 505 20.30 -16.96 -16.10
C SER A 505 18.87 -17.38 -15.78
N ILE A 506 18.43 -18.51 -16.33
CA ILE A 506 17.09 -19.05 -16.09
C ILE A 506 16.78 -19.25 -14.58
N TYR A 507 17.79 -19.59 -13.78
CA TYR A 507 17.68 -19.72 -12.31
C TYR A 507 17.47 -18.39 -11.57
N LYS A 508 17.68 -17.26 -12.27
CA LYS A 508 17.49 -15.89 -11.78
C LYS A 508 16.40 -15.14 -12.55
N ALA A 509 15.62 -15.86 -13.37
CA ALA A 509 14.48 -15.28 -14.06
C ALA A 509 13.46 -14.79 -13.02
N ASN A 510 13.00 -13.56 -13.18
CA ASN A 510 12.03 -12.93 -12.29
C ASN A 510 10.77 -12.50 -13.05
N SER A 511 10.64 -12.81 -14.33
CA SER A 511 9.48 -12.54 -15.18
C SER A 511 9.43 -13.53 -16.33
N MET A 512 8.26 -13.70 -16.96
CA MET A 512 8.13 -14.54 -18.16
C MET A 512 8.94 -13.98 -19.34
N LEU A 513 9.09 -12.65 -19.39
CA LEU A 513 9.94 -11.99 -20.38
C LEU A 513 11.43 -12.35 -20.21
N ASP A 514 11.92 -12.54 -18.98
CA ASP A 514 13.30 -13.01 -18.75
C ASP A 514 13.52 -14.42 -19.34
N VAL A 515 12.49 -15.29 -19.34
CA VAL A 515 12.55 -16.63 -19.96
C VAL A 515 12.68 -16.53 -21.47
N LEU A 516 11.88 -15.66 -22.10
CA LEU A 516 11.95 -15.40 -23.53
C LEU A 516 13.32 -14.85 -23.94
N PHE A 517 13.86 -13.88 -23.19
CA PHE A 517 15.20 -13.34 -23.46
C PHE A 517 16.32 -14.36 -23.25
N TYR A 518 16.19 -15.25 -22.27
CA TYR A 518 17.14 -16.35 -22.09
C TYR A 518 17.16 -17.28 -23.29
N ALA A 519 15.99 -17.67 -23.80
CA ALA A 519 15.91 -18.52 -24.99
C ALA A 519 16.42 -17.79 -26.24
N ALA A 520 16.02 -16.54 -26.46
CA ALA A 520 16.44 -15.74 -27.62
C ALA A 520 17.95 -15.45 -27.64
N TYR A 521 18.59 -15.41 -26.48
CA TYR A 521 20.05 -15.32 -26.40
C TYR A 521 20.75 -16.61 -26.85
N LEU A 522 20.14 -17.77 -26.61
CA LEU A 522 20.71 -19.07 -26.97
C LEU A 522 20.34 -19.53 -28.38
N ASP A 523 19.26 -19.00 -28.96
CA ASP A 523 18.80 -19.26 -30.31
C ASP A 523 18.69 -17.94 -31.10
N GLU A 524 19.69 -17.65 -31.94
CA GLU A 524 19.75 -16.44 -32.78
C GLU A 524 18.53 -16.30 -33.69
N SER A 525 17.94 -17.41 -34.14
CA SER A 525 16.76 -17.35 -34.99
C SER A 525 15.57 -16.77 -34.22
N LEU A 526 15.49 -17.01 -32.90
CA LEU A 526 14.37 -16.58 -32.06
C LEU A 526 14.44 -15.08 -31.79
N SER A 527 15.65 -14.53 -31.74
CA SER A 527 15.89 -13.10 -31.70
C SER A 527 15.31 -12.39 -32.93
N ALA A 528 15.39 -13.01 -34.12
CA ALA A 528 14.85 -12.43 -35.35
C ALA A 528 13.31 -12.39 -35.41
N ASP A 529 12.64 -13.26 -34.65
CA ASP A 529 11.18 -13.29 -34.52
C ASP A 529 10.65 -12.24 -33.52
N ILE A 530 11.54 -11.53 -32.79
CA ILE A 530 11.20 -10.49 -31.82
C ILE A 530 11.27 -9.12 -32.49
N ASP A 531 10.09 -8.52 -32.74
CA ASP A 531 9.98 -7.15 -33.24
C ASP A 531 10.17 -6.16 -32.07
N PHE A 532 11.40 -5.69 -31.92
CA PHE A 532 11.75 -4.61 -30.97
C PHE A 532 11.20 -3.28 -31.49
N ARG A 533 9.94 -3.02 -31.16
CA ARG A 533 9.36 -1.70 -31.33
C ARG A 533 9.67 -0.86 -30.09
N LEU A 534 10.83 -0.22 -30.08
CA LEU A 534 11.09 0.99 -29.29
C LEU A 534 10.21 2.14 -29.83
N THR A 535 8.93 1.91 -30.02
CA THR A 535 7.96 2.98 -30.16
C THR A 535 7.82 3.60 -28.79
N GLU A 536 8.17 4.88 -28.67
CA GLU A 536 7.52 5.73 -27.67
C GLU A 536 6.03 5.38 -27.77
N PRO A 537 5.37 4.99 -26.67
CA PRO A 537 3.95 4.74 -26.73
C PRO A 537 3.35 5.98 -27.35
N VAL A 538 2.74 5.83 -28.54
CA VAL A 538 1.97 6.90 -29.13
C VAL A 538 0.70 6.94 -28.30
N ILE A 539 0.84 7.44 -27.07
CA ILE A 539 -0.24 8.06 -26.35
C ILE A 539 -0.55 9.26 -27.23
N LYS A 540 -1.34 9.03 -28.29
CA LYS A 540 -2.29 10.04 -28.70
C LYS A 540 -3.04 10.26 -27.41
N ASN A 541 -2.67 11.32 -26.68
CA ASN A 541 -3.56 11.92 -25.71
C ASN A 541 -4.90 11.85 -26.42
N ALA A 542 -5.77 10.96 -25.93
CA ALA A 542 -7.12 10.85 -26.47
C ALA A 542 -7.54 12.29 -26.61
N GLU A 543 -7.85 12.74 -27.85
CA GLU A 543 -8.23 14.13 -28.11
C GLU A 543 -9.01 14.54 -26.90
N THR A 544 -8.40 15.40 -26.08
CA THR A 544 -8.93 15.68 -24.75
C THR A 544 -10.33 16.08 -25.08
N GLN A 545 -11.30 15.21 -24.76
CA GLN A 545 -12.70 15.52 -25.05
C GLN A 545 -12.82 16.90 -24.50
N PRO A 546 -13.12 17.91 -25.36
CA PRO A 546 -12.82 19.29 -25.04
C PRO A 546 -13.36 19.47 -23.66
N VAL A 547 -12.45 19.63 -22.68
CA VAL A 547 -12.83 19.93 -21.30
C VAL A 547 -13.80 21.04 -21.52
N VAL A 548 -15.08 20.77 -21.21
CA VAL A 548 -16.22 21.60 -21.60
C VAL A 548 -15.70 23.01 -21.59
N SER A 549 -15.50 23.58 -22.79
CA SER A 549 -14.84 24.88 -22.86
C SER A 549 -15.79 25.75 -22.07
N PHE A 550 -15.41 26.10 -20.84
CA PHE A 550 -16.17 27.05 -20.05
C PHE A 550 -16.22 28.25 -20.99
N GLY A 551 -17.42 28.50 -21.53
CA GLY A 551 -17.62 29.59 -22.48
C GLY A 551 -16.94 30.81 -21.90
N LYS A 552 -16.24 31.59 -22.74
CA LYS A 552 -15.40 32.74 -22.36
C LYS A 552 -15.84 33.26 -20.99
N PRO A 553 -15.06 33.00 -19.92
CA PRO A 553 -15.49 33.30 -18.56
C PRO A 553 -15.98 34.73 -18.53
N ASP A 554 -17.18 34.93 -17.98
CA ASP A 554 -17.79 36.25 -17.86
C ASP A 554 -16.74 37.20 -17.29
N THR A 555 -16.52 38.36 -17.93
CA THR A 555 -15.41 39.27 -17.59
C THR A 555 -15.47 39.75 -16.13
N ILE A 556 -16.64 39.62 -15.51
CA ILE A 556 -16.89 39.85 -14.09
C ILE A 556 -16.23 38.77 -13.23
N TYR A 557 -16.37 37.48 -13.57
CA TYR A 557 -15.79 36.39 -12.78
C TYR A 557 -14.27 36.36 -12.87
N ASN A 558 -13.66 36.70 -14.01
CA ASN A 558 -12.19 36.80 -14.08
C ASN A 558 -11.65 37.94 -13.21
N LYS A 559 -12.35 39.09 -13.14
CA LYS A 559 -11.99 40.15 -12.20
C LYS A 559 -12.10 39.70 -10.75
N ILE A 560 -13.18 39.00 -10.41
CA ILE A 560 -13.40 38.49 -9.06
C ILE A 560 -12.36 37.42 -8.71
N ILE A 561 -12.06 36.50 -9.63
CA ILE A 561 -11.06 35.45 -9.44
C ILE A 561 -9.66 36.06 -9.34
N ASP A 562 -9.30 37.03 -10.18
CA ASP A 562 -8.02 37.74 -10.07
C ASP A 562 -7.93 38.55 -8.77
N GLU A 563 -9.03 39.18 -8.32
CA GLU A 563 -9.07 39.86 -7.03
C GLU A 563 -8.94 38.89 -5.86
N ILE A 564 -9.53 37.69 -5.93
CA ILE A 564 -9.46 36.66 -4.89
C ILE A 564 -8.07 36.00 -4.88
N ILE A 565 -7.54 35.62 -6.04
CA ILE A 565 -6.25 34.93 -6.17
C ILE A 565 -5.10 35.88 -5.82
N ASN A 566 -5.17 37.14 -6.25
CA ASN A 566 -4.15 38.15 -5.92
C ASN A 566 -4.47 38.89 -4.61
N HIS A 567 -5.48 38.46 -3.85
CA HIS A 567 -5.79 39.05 -2.56
C HIS A 567 -4.65 38.78 -1.59
N LYS A 568 -3.78 39.77 -1.39
CA LYS A 568 -2.83 39.74 -0.28
C LYS A 568 -3.59 40.00 1.00
N TYR A 569 -3.71 38.96 1.81
CA TYR A 569 -4.32 39.05 3.12
C TYR A 569 -3.59 40.13 3.94
N LYS A 570 -4.35 41.11 4.43
CA LYS A 570 -3.83 42.28 5.16
C LYS A 570 -2.93 41.91 6.35
N TYR A 571 -3.09 40.69 6.87
CA TYR A 571 -2.34 40.18 8.00
C TYR A 571 -1.57 38.87 7.68
N GLU A 572 -1.08 38.72 6.44
CA GLU A 572 -0.31 37.54 6.02
C GLU A 572 0.84 37.20 6.99
N ALA A 573 1.53 38.21 7.51
CA ALA A 573 2.59 38.03 8.52
C ALA A 573 2.10 37.35 9.82
N GLN A 574 0.86 37.61 10.26
CA GLN A 574 0.27 36.98 11.46
C GLN A 574 -0.05 35.50 11.24
N THR A 575 -0.27 35.06 9.99
CA THR A 575 -0.58 33.65 9.69
C THR A 575 0.63 32.73 9.85
N ARG A 576 1.84 33.29 9.89
CA ARG A 576 3.10 32.58 10.09
C ARG A 576 3.73 32.86 11.45
N ALA A 577 3.09 33.69 12.27
CA ALA A 577 3.57 34.02 13.60
C ALA A 577 3.30 32.87 14.56
N GLU A 578 4.34 32.41 15.25
CA GLU A 578 4.16 31.47 16.35
C GLU A 578 3.51 32.21 17.53
N GLN A 579 2.50 31.60 18.15
CA GLN A 579 1.83 32.23 19.30
C GLN A 579 2.60 32.04 20.61
N LYS A 580 3.61 31.17 20.61
CA LYS A 580 4.34 30.73 21.79
C LYS A 580 5.84 30.63 21.48
N TYR A 581 6.67 31.35 22.23
CA TYR A 581 8.12 31.36 22.13
C TYR A 581 8.76 30.88 23.44
N SER A 582 9.82 30.07 23.36
CA SER A 582 10.67 29.77 24.52
C SER A 582 11.86 30.72 24.56
N VAL A 583 12.25 31.17 25.74
CA VAL A 583 13.38 32.11 25.91
C VAL A 583 14.69 31.53 25.37
N THR A 584 14.87 30.22 25.48
CA THR A 584 16.05 29.50 24.97
C THR A 584 16.08 29.44 23.44
N ALA A 585 14.93 29.31 22.77
CA ALA A 585 14.85 29.31 21.31
C ALA A 585 15.18 30.68 20.70
N LEU A 586 14.82 31.77 21.40
CA LEU A 586 15.09 33.15 20.96
C LEU A 586 16.59 33.48 20.88
N ASN A 587 17.45 32.74 21.58
CA ASN A 587 18.91 32.89 21.47
C ASN A 587 19.52 32.06 20.33
N ALA A 588 18.77 31.10 19.76
CA ALA A 588 19.25 30.25 18.67
C ALA A 588 19.07 30.90 17.29
N GLU A 589 18.18 31.89 17.16
CA GLU A 589 17.88 32.60 15.91
C GLU A 589 19.01 33.51 15.40
N GLU A 590 20.08 33.75 16.17
CA GLU A 590 21.29 34.46 15.68
C GLU A 590 22.31 33.54 14.98
N THR A 591 22.05 32.23 14.92
CA THR A 591 22.79 31.29 14.06
C THR A 591 21.87 30.85 12.92
N ASP A 592 22.26 31.19 11.68
CA ASP A 592 21.65 30.68 10.44
C ASP A 592 21.61 29.15 10.48
N GLU A 593 20.51 28.57 10.94
CA GLU A 593 19.97 27.28 10.55
C GLU A 593 18.60 27.12 11.22
N THR A 594 17.58 26.86 10.40
CA THR A 594 16.19 26.59 10.79
C THR A 594 16.12 25.54 11.90
N ALA A 595 15.83 25.97 13.12
CA ALA A 595 15.57 25.06 14.23
C ALA A 595 14.17 24.44 14.07
N SER A 596 14.15 23.20 13.60
CA SER A 596 13.01 22.30 13.67
C SER A 596 12.48 22.21 15.10
N THR A 597 11.17 22.36 15.25
CA THR A 597 10.43 21.96 16.46
C THR A 597 10.79 20.53 16.86
N THR A 598 11.34 20.41 18.05
CA THR A 598 11.27 19.27 18.99
C THR A 598 11.19 17.87 18.36
N SER A 599 12.35 17.33 17.96
CA SER A 599 12.56 15.88 17.92
C SER A 599 12.49 15.34 19.35
N LEU A 600 11.68 14.31 19.55
CA LEU A 600 11.51 13.60 20.83
C LEU A 600 12.60 12.55 21.08
N PHE A 601 13.65 12.48 20.25
CA PHE A 601 14.79 11.60 20.47
C PHE A 601 16.08 12.24 19.96
N ASP A 602 17.03 12.32 20.90
CA ASP A 602 18.49 12.35 20.82
C ASP A 602 19.18 13.23 19.76
N ASP A 603 19.90 14.26 20.23
CA ASP A 603 21.02 14.88 19.50
C ASP A 603 21.94 15.67 20.47
N GLY A 604 23.11 15.10 20.75
CA GLY A 604 24.40 15.81 20.83
C GLY A 604 24.86 16.45 22.15
N ASP A 605 25.53 15.66 22.99
CA ASP A 605 26.79 15.83 23.79
C ASP A 605 27.26 17.17 24.39
N ARG A 606 26.54 18.30 24.25
CA ARG A 606 26.87 19.56 24.94
C ARG A 606 25.67 20.27 25.55
N ARG A 607 24.45 20.02 25.06
CA ARG A 607 23.21 20.54 25.68
C ARG A 607 22.81 19.75 26.93
N THR A 608 23.14 18.46 27.00
CA THR A 608 22.91 17.56 28.15
C THR A 608 23.67 18.01 29.39
N VAL A 609 24.97 18.32 29.26
CA VAL A 609 25.81 18.80 30.38
C VAL A 609 25.23 20.07 31.01
N GLY A 610 24.75 21.02 30.20
CA GLY A 610 24.16 22.26 30.72
C GLY A 610 22.95 21.99 31.62
N ILE A 611 22.01 21.18 31.14
CA ILE A 611 20.79 20.79 31.87
C ILE A 611 21.15 20.08 33.19
N ALA A 612 22.21 19.26 33.19
CA ALA A 612 22.70 18.60 34.40
C ALA A 612 23.20 19.61 35.47
N TYR A 613 23.95 20.65 35.07
CA TYR A 613 24.39 21.71 36.00
C TYR A 613 23.21 22.49 36.60
N HIS A 614 22.19 22.80 35.81
CA HIS A 614 20.96 23.46 36.29
C HIS A 614 20.23 22.59 37.31
N SER A 615 20.04 21.31 37.00
CA SER A 615 19.37 20.35 37.89
C SER A 615 20.10 20.18 39.23
N VAL A 616 21.45 20.20 39.21
CA VAL A 616 22.25 20.23 40.45
C VAL A 616 22.03 21.53 41.21
N MET A 617 22.11 22.69 40.56
CA MET A 617 21.95 23.99 41.22
C MET A 617 20.53 24.23 41.77
N GLU A 618 19.51 23.60 41.19
CA GLU A 618 18.14 23.65 41.69
C GLU A 618 18.02 22.99 43.08
N ASN A 619 18.77 21.90 43.30
CA ASN A 619 18.60 21.00 44.44
C ASN A 619 19.76 21.04 45.45
N VAL A 620 20.84 21.77 45.16
CA VAL A 620 22.04 21.81 46.01
C VAL A 620 21.81 22.68 47.26
N ASP A 621 22.35 22.24 48.40
CA ASP A 621 22.45 23.09 49.59
C ASP A 621 23.63 24.07 49.45
N PHE A 622 23.36 25.37 49.49
CA PHE A 622 24.39 26.42 49.38
C PHE A 622 25.33 26.49 50.60
N ASN A 623 25.09 25.70 51.66
CA ASN A 623 25.93 25.64 52.87
C ASN A 623 26.99 24.53 52.87
N LEU A 624 27.09 23.72 51.81
CA LEU A 624 28.09 22.64 51.75
C LEU A 624 29.52 23.20 51.86
N ALA A 625 30.33 22.58 52.72
CA ALA A 625 31.61 23.11 53.20
C ALA A 625 32.84 22.50 52.49
N SER A 626 32.66 21.47 51.65
CA SER A 626 33.75 20.86 50.88
C SER A 626 33.32 20.28 49.53
N GLU A 627 34.26 20.12 48.60
CA GLU A 627 34.03 19.42 47.30
C GLU A 627 33.54 17.98 47.50
N ALA A 628 33.98 17.30 48.56
CA ALA A 628 33.54 15.94 48.88
C ALA A 628 32.05 15.89 49.28
N GLU A 629 31.57 16.90 50.01
CA GLU A 629 30.15 17.05 50.34
C GLU A 629 29.30 17.35 49.10
N VAL A 630 29.82 18.16 48.17
CA VAL A 630 29.18 18.43 46.88
C VAL A 630 29.09 17.17 46.03
N ARG A 631 30.16 16.37 45.95
CA ARG A 631 30.14 15.09 45.23
C ARG A 631 29.12 14.14 45.82
N GLN A 632 29.06 14.03 47.15
CA GLN A 632 28.06 13.20 47.84
C GLN A 632 26.62 13.68 47.55
N ALA A 633 26.39 14.98 47.46
CA ALA A 633 25.08 15.53 47.10
C ALA A 633 24.68 15.16 45.65
N ILE A 634 25.62 15.27 44.69
CA ILE A 634 25.39 14.89 43.29
C ILE A 634 25.10 13.38 43.16
N ASP A 635 25.87 12.54 43.84
CA ASP A 635 25.67 11.09 43.80
C ASP A 635 24.31 10.70 44.40
N LYS A 636 23.91 11.36 45.49
CA LYS A 636 22.58 11.18 46.10
C LYS A 636 21.45 11.59 45.14
N MET A 637 21.60 12.68 44.40
CA MET A 637 20.62 13.10 43.38
C MET A 637 20.49 12.06 42.25
N ALA A 638 21.58 11.35 41.90
CA ALA A 638 21.52 10.25 40.94
C ALA A 638 20.82 9.01 41.52
N GLU A 639 21.04 8.69 42.80
CA GLU A 639 20.34 7.59 43.50
C GLU A 639 18.82 7.85 43.64
N GLU A 640 18.43 9.10 43.87
CA GLU A 640 17.03 9.53 43.98
C GLU A 640 16.34 9.72 42.63
N GLY A 641 17.08 9.57 41.51
CA GLY A 641 16.54 9.67 40.15
C GLY A 641 16.30 11.10 39.65
N ILE A 642 16.88 12.10 40.32
CA ILE A 642 16.83 13.52 39.92
C ILE A 642 17.78 13.77 38.75
N LEU A 643 18.93 13.08 38.73
CA LEU A 643 19.91 13.08 37.65
C LEU A 643 20.10 11.66 37.11
N SER A 644 20.43 11.51 35.83
CA SER A 644 20.90 10.22 35.32
C SER A 644 22.34 9.96 35.79
N ALA A 645 22.72 8.68 35.90
CA ALA A 645 24.09 8.31 36.27
C ALA A 645 25.14 8.81 35.26
N ALA A 646 24.75 9.00 33.99
CA ALA A 646 25.59 9.59 32.96
C ALA A 646 25.78 11.10 33.20
N ASP A 647 24.69 11.84 33.44
CA ASP A 647 24.73 13.28 33.70
C ASP A 647 25.51 13.62 34.99
N ALA A 648 25.33 12.83 36.05
CA ALA A 648 26.06 12.99 37.31
C ALA A 648 27.58 12.74 37.21
N ALA A 649 28.02 12.00 36.19
CA ALA A 649 29.45 11.80 35.91
C ALA A 649 30.07 12.98 35.14
N GLU A 650 29.26 13.78 34.44
CA GLU A 650 29.73 14.93 33.63
C GLU A 650 29.78 16.25 34.41
N VAL A 651 29.03 16.37 35.52
CA VAL A 651 29.09 17.54 36.41
C VAL A 651 30.34 17.46 37.30
N LYS A 652 31.11 18.55 37.33
CA LYS A 652 32.34 18.63 38.14
C LYS A 652 32.07 19.27 39.50
N GLU A 653 32.37 18.54 40.57
CA GLU A 653 32.19 19.00 41.95
C GLU A 653 32.99 20.27 42.27
N ASP A 654 34.17 20.47 41.66
CA ASP A 654 35.03 21.64 41.90
C ASP A 654 34.47 22.93 41.27
N GLU A 655 33.66 22.81 40.22
CA GLU A 655 32.99 23.95 39.58
C GLU A 655 31.72 24.35 40.35
N ILE A 656 30.94 23.37 40.83
CA ILE A 656 29.77 23.61 41.69
C ILE A 656 30.20 24.17 43.05
N PHE A 657 31.23 23.59 43.68
CA PHE A 657 31.76 24.06 44.96
C PHE A 657 32.26 25.51 44.86
N ALA A 658 32.96 25.86 43.77
CA ALA A 658 33.40 27.23 43.52
C ALA A 658 32.23 28.21 43.27
N CYS A 659 31.07 27.74 42.82
CA CYS A 659 29.86 28.54 42.67
C CYS A 659 29.26 28.87 44.04
N ILE A 660 28.97 27.85 44.84
CA ILE A 660 28.33 28.02 46.16
C ILE A 660 29.26 28.72 47.18
N GLN A 661 30.58 28.66 46.96
CA GLN A 661 31.58 29.38 47.76
C GLN A 661 31.94 30.76 47.21
N ASN A 662 31.32 31.22 46.12
CA ASN A 662 31.58 32.53 45.56
C ASN A 662 31.12 33.63 46.53
N ALA A 663 32.06 34.49 46.97
CA ALA A 663 31.79 35.51 47.99
C ALA A 663 30.65 36.46 47.64
N GLU A 664 30.50 36.83 46.36
CA GLU A 664 29.40 37.69 45.90
C GLU A 664 28.07 36.94 45.91
N LEU A 665 28.04 35.68 45.46
CA LEU A 665 26.83 34.86 45.49
C LEU A 665 26.36 34.60 46.93
N ARG A 666 27.27 34.26 47.84
CA ARG A 666 26.96 34.03 49.27
C ARG A 666 26.46 35.30 49.96
N LYS A 667 26.97 36.46 49.55
CA LYS A 667 26.44 37.76 49.99
C LYS A 667 25.01 37.99 49.50
N ILE A 668 24.73 37.75 48.21
CA ILE A 668 23.37 37.87 47.64
C ILE A 668 22.40 36.93 48.39
N LEU A 669 22.82 35.71 48.68
CA LEU A 669 22.02 34.71 49.41
C LEU A 669 21.88 35.00 50.91
N GLY A 670 22.55 36.03 51.44
CA GLY A 670 22.51 36.39 52.87
C GLY A 670 23.17 35.37 53.80
N LEU A 671 24.13 34.57 53.30
CA LEU A 671 24.78 33.50 54.07
C LEU A 671 25.97 33.99 54.91
N ASP A 672 26.70 35.01 54.43
CA ASP A 672 27.95 35.47 55.06
C ASP A 672 27.85 36.87 55.72
N GLU A 673 26.89 37.70 55.32
CA GLU A 673 26.65 39.04 55.86
C GLU A 673 25.22 39.14 56.44
N LYS A 674 25.02 39.94 57.49
CA LYS A 674 23.67 40.20 58.05
C LYS A 674 22.88 41.10 57.10
N CYS A 675 21.94 40.52 56.37
CA CYS A 675 20.90 41.28 55.66
C CYS A 675 19.90 41.91 56.65
N GLU A 676 19.31 43.05 56.28
CA GLU A 676 18.25 43.69 57.08
C GLU A 676 16.95 42.86 57.00
N THR A 677 16.70 42.23 55.86
CA THR A 677 15.61 41.28 55.63
C THR A 677 16.13 39.88 55.28
N THR A 678 15.42 38.83 55.69
CA THR A 678 15.75 37.45 55.29
C THR A 678 15.37 37.26 53.81
N PRO A 679 16.33 37.00 52.90
CA PRO A 679 16.04 36.90 51.48
C PRO A 679 15.20 35.67 51.16
N GLN A 680 14.20 35.84 50.28
CA GLN A 680 13.48 34.72 49.67
C GLN A 680 14.23 34.25 48.42
N ILE A 681 14.51 32.96 48.35
CA ILE A 681 15.32 32.37 47.28
C ILE A 681 14.43 31.44 46.45
N TYR A 682 14.44 31.64 45.14
CA TYR A 682 13.75 30.81 44.16
C TYR A 682 14.79 30.25 43.17
N THR A 683 14.89 28.93 43.07
CA THR A 683 15.70 28.23 42.06
C THR A 683 14.81 27.68 40.96
N GLU A 684 15.31 27.65 39.72
CA GLU A 684 14.60 27.16 38.51
C GLU A 684 13.13 27.62 38.43
N LEU A 685 12.88 28.92 38.61
CA LEU A 685 11.53 29.49 38.67
C LEU A 685 10.91 29.58 37.27
N PRO A 686 9.90 28.74 36.92
CA PRO A 686 9.27 28.81 35.60
C PRO A 686 8.34 30.02 35.53
N PHE A 687 8.32 30.69 34.38
CA PHE A 687 7.37 31.78 34.13
C PHE A 687 6.71 31.66 32.76
N THR A 688 5.53 32.27 32.67
CA THR A 688 4.82 32.48 31.42
C THR A 688 4.38 33.93 31.37
N LEU A 689 4.80 34.66 30.34
CA LEU A 689 4.56 36.09 30.22
C LEU A 689 3.94 36.40 28.86
N LEU A 690 2.89 37.23 28.86
CA LEU A 690 2.25 37.70 27.64
C LEU A 690 2.86 39.06 27.25
N VAL A 691 3.71 39.07 26.23
CA VAL A 691 4.53 40.23 25.85
C VAL A 691 4.14 40.73 24.46
N PRO A 692 4.08 42.05 24.19
CA PRO A 692 3.97 42.56 22.82
C PRO A 692 5.04 41.96 21.88
N ALA A 693 4.64 41.56 20.67
CA ALA A 693 5.51 40.86 19.72
C ALA A 693 6.79 41.66 19.37
N ASP A 694 6.73 42.98 19.36
CA ASP A 694 7.85 43.89 19.06
C ASP A 694 8.93 43.93 20.14
N LYS A 695 8.66 43.37 21.33
CA LYS A 695 9.65 43.19 22.40
C LYS A 695 10.41 41.87 22.30
N VAL A 696 9.93 40.94 21.47
CA VAL A 696 10.45 39.57 21.34
C VAL A 696 11.03 39.35 19.94
N LEU A 697 10.34 39.83 18.90
CA LEU A 697 10.67 39.63 17.50
C LEU A 697 11.18 40.93 16.85
N GLU A 698 12.10 40.78 15.90
CA GLU A 698 12.57 41.91 15.08
C GLU A 698 11.59 42.20 13.94
N ASN A 699 11.00 43.40 13.95
CA ASN A 699 10.05 43.87 12.92
C ASN A 699 8.88 42.90 12.65
N PRO A 700 8.05 42.53 13.66
CA PRO A 700 6.96 41.57 13.47
C PRO A 700 5.90 42.05 12.46
N GLY A 701 5.75 43.37 12.27
CA GLY A 701 4.74 43.93 11.37
C GLY A 701 3.30 43.85 11.92
N TYR A 702 3.13 43.39 13.16
CA TYR A 702 1.87 43.34 13.91
C TYR A 702 2.10 43.68 15.40
N GLY A 703 1.06 44.16 16.08
CA GLY A 703 1.11 44.63 17.47
C GLY A 703 0.51 43.66 18.49
N ASP A 704 0.25 42.41 18.10
CA ASP A 704 -0.34 41.42 18.99
C ASP A 704 0.62 40.99 20.09
N LYS A 705 0.08 40.43 21.17
CA LYS A 705 0.91 39.87 22.24
C LYS A 705 1.18 38.40 21.99
N VAL A 706 2.42 37.99 22.21
CA VAL A 706 2.91 36.61 22.12
C VAL A 706 3.15 36.05 23.52
N LEU A 707 3.02 34.73 23.65
CA LEU A 707 3.29 34.04 24.91
C LEU A 707 4.77 33.65 24.97
N VAL A 708 5.48 34.13 25.98
CA VAL A 708 6.89 33.79 26.24
C VAL A 708 6.97 32.88 27.46
N GLN A 709 7.67 31.76 27.34
CA GLN A 709 7.95 30.84 28.45
C GLN A 709 9.45 30.67 28.66
N GLY A 710 9.87 30.69 29.93
CA GLY A 710 11.26 30.50 30.32
C GLY A 710 11.36 30.07 31.78
N VAL A 711 12.59 29.80 32.22
CA VAL A 711 12.89 29.39 33.60
C VAL A 711 14.05 30.24 34.09
N ILE A 712 13.89 30.88 35.26
CA ILE A 712 14.91 31.72 35.87
C ILE A 712 15.73 30.86 36.84
N ASP A 713 17.02 30.71 36.58
CA ASP A 713 17.87 29.77 37.33
C ASP A 713 17.95 30.08 38.83
N LEU A 714 18.16 31.36 39.18
CA LEU A 714 18.12 31.85 40.56
C LEU A 714 17.54 33.26 40.62
N LEU A 715 16.51 33.43 41.45
CA LEU A 715 15.95 34.73 41.85
C LEU A 715 16.05 34.87 43.37
N VAL A 716 16.67 35.96 43.82
CA VAL A 716 16.78 36.30 45.23
C VAL A 716 16.06 37.62 45.50
N MET A 717 15.10 37.58 46.40
CA MET A 717 14.26 38.72 46.81
C MET A 717 14.61 39.08 48.26
N GLY A 718 15.50 40.04 48.45
CA GLY A 718 15.91 40.54 49.78
C GLY A 718 15.97 42.07 49.80
N ASP A 719 16.99 42.63 50.45
CA ASP A 719 17.25 44.07 50.47
C ASP A 719 17.49 44.64 49.05
N GLU A 720 17.97 43.79 48.14
CA GLU A 720 18.02 44.02 46.69
C GLU A 720 17.38 42.81 45.99
N ILE A 721 16.71 43.04 44.85
CA ILE A 721 16.21 41.97 43.98
C ILE A 721 17.27 41.62 42.94
N VAL A 722 17.77 40.39 42.99
CA VAL A 722 18.87 39.93 42.14
C VAL A 722 18.46 38.68 41.36
N ILE A 723 18.65 38.73 40.04
CA ILE A 723 18.54 37.57 39.15
C ILE A 723 19.95 37.07 38.85
N VAL A 724 20.19 35.77 39.02
CA VAL A 724 21.43 35.11 38.62
C VAL A 724 21.11 34.00 37.63
N ASP A 725 21.78 34.02 36.48
CA ASP A 725 21.64 33.02 35.43
C ASP A 725 22.98 32.28 35.25
N TYR A 726 22.93 30.95 35.33
CA TYR A 726 24.06 30.03 35.33
C TYR A 726 24.41 29.62 33.90
N LYS A 727 25.70 29.63 33.55
CA LYS A 727 26.16 29.26 32.21
C LYS A 727 27.41 28.39 32.23
N ASN A 728 27.31 27.24 31.58
CA ASN A 728 28.44 26.36 31.30
C ASN A 728 29.07 26.69 29.93
N SER A 729 29.77 27.82 29.83
CA SER A 729 30.38 28.29 28.58
C SER A 729 31.72 28.99 28.80
N LEU A 730 32.66 28.79 27.86
CA LEU A 730 34.01 29.38 27.88
C LEU A 730 34.08 30.81 27.29
N LYS A 731 32.96 31.36 26.81
CA LYS A 731 32.91 32.70 26.16
C LYS A 731 33.32 33.84 27.12
N SER A 732 33.80 34.97 26.58
CA SER A 732 34.12 36.15 27.40
C SER A 732 32.86 36.75 28.04
N PRO A 733 32.97 37.45 29.19
CA PRO A 733 31.81 38.06 29.86
C PRO A 733 31.03 39.01 28.95
N GLU A 734 31.72 39.80 28.13
CA GLU A 734 31.11 40.76 27.19
C GLU A 734 30.30 40.02 26.11
N LYS A 735 30.83 38.89 25.63
CA LYS A 735 30.17 38.07 24.61
C LYS A 735 29.00 37.27 25.18
N LEU A 736 29.07 36.87 26.45
CA LEU A 736 27.94 36.25 27.15
C LEU A 736 26.82 37.27 27.40
N ALA A 737 27.16 38.48 27.85
CA ALA A 737 26.23 39.58 28.04
C ALA A 737 25.46 39.90 26.75
N GLU A 738 26.15 39.97 25.61
CA GLU A 738 25.55 40.23 24.31
C GLU A 738 24.63 39.09 23.85
N THR A 739 25.09 37.84 23.97
CA THR A 739 24.32 36.64 23.56
C THR A 739 23.03 36.49 24.36
N TYR A 740 23.04 36.76 25.67
CA TYR A 740 21.90 36.52 26.57
C TYR A 740 21.12 37.78 26.92
N LYS A 741 21.41 38.91 26.28
CA LYS A 741 20.78 40.21 26.58
C LYS A 741 19.25 40.16 26.47
N LYS A 742 18.73 39.51 25.42
CA LYS A 742 17.28 39.35 25.20
C LYS A 742 16.66 38.46 26.27
N GLN A 743 17.29 37.32 26.60
CA GLN A 743 16.86 36.42 27.67
C GLN A 743 16.76 37.11 29.04
N LEU A 744 17.81 37.80 29.45
CA LEU A 744 17.86 38.47 30.75
C LEU A 744 16.89 39.64 30.86
N TYR A 745 16.66 40.35 29.75
CA TYR A 745 15.61 41.36 29.67
C TYR A 745 14.22 40.76 29.90
N LEU A 746 13.94 39.59 29.30
CA LEU A 746 12.68 38.87 29.50
C LEU A 746 12.54 38.35 30.94
N TYR A 747 13.62 37.90 31.57
CA TYR A 747 13.62 37.48 32.98
C TYR A 747 13.32 38.65 33.90
N LYS A 748 13.98 39.79 33.67
CA LYS A 748 13.68 41.04 34.38
C LYS A 748 12.21 41.43 34.24
N MET A 749 11.69 41.45 33.01
CA MET A 749 10.28 41.76 32.77
C MET A 749 9.33 40.80 33.47
N ALA A 750 9.65 39.49 33.48
CA ALA A 750 8.84 38.47 34.14
C ALA A 750 8.76 38.71 35.65
N VAL A 751 9.88 39.03 36.29
CA VAL A 751 9.94 39.33 37.74
C VAL A 751 9.21 40.63 38.04
N GLU A 752 9.52 41.72 37.33
CA GLU A 752 8.90 43.03 37.57
C GLU A 752 7.38 43.02 37.34
N THR A 753 6.91 42.24 36.37
CA THR A 753 5.48 42.09 36.09
C THR A 753 4.78 41.19 37.10
N SER A 754 5.42 40.10 37.54
CA SER A 754 4.78 39.10 38.40
C SER A 754 4.78 39.52 39.87
N PHE A 755 5.87 40.13 40.34
CA PHE A 755 6.05 40.54 41.74
C PHE A 755 5.77 42.03 41.97
N GLY A 756 5.75 42.86 40.91
CA GLY A 756 5.45 44.29 41.02
C GLY A 756 6.60 45.14 41.59
N GLU A 757 7.77 44.55 41.78
CA GLU A 757 8.98 45.18 42.32
C GLU A 757 10.07 45.26 41.25
N LYS A 758 10.98 46.23 41.36
CA LYS A 758 12.03 46.44 40.34
C LYS A 758 13.21 45.52 40.58
N VAL A 759 13.75 44.92 39.52
CA VAL A 759 14.99 44.13 39.62
C VAL A 759 16.18 45.09 39.67
N ASP A 760 16.90 45.06 40.79
CA ASP A 760 18.02 45.95 41.09
C ASP A 760 19.31 45.50 40.37
N LYS A 761 19.59 44.19 40.35
CA LYS A 761 20.80 43.64 39.73
C LYS A 761 20.50 42.37 38.93
N ILE A 762 21.26 42.19 37.86
CA ILE A 762 21.27 40.95 37.07
C ILE A 762 22.72 40.50 36.99
N ALA A 763 22.95 39.22 37.26
CA ALA A 763 24.26 38.62 37.19
C ALA A 763 24.25 37.35 36.34
N LEU A 764 25.40 37.08 35.71
CA LEU A 764 25.71 35.81 35.07
C LEU A 764 26.82 35.12 35.83
N TYR A 765 26.65 33.84 36.15
CA TYR A 765 27.71 33.02 36.70
C TYR A 765 28.23 32.02 35.67
N SER A 766 29.54 31.98 35.46
CA SER A 766 30.19 31.03 34.55
C SER A 766 30.91 29.93 35.32
N PHE A 767 30.44 28.69 35.21
CA PHE A 767 31.07 27.53 35.89
C PHE A 767 32.54 27.33 35.49
N PRO A 768 32.91 27.32 34.19
CA PRO A 768 34.31 27.13 33.80
C PRO A 768 35.24 28.25 34.25
N LYS A 769 34.71 29.47 34.45
CA LYS A 769 35.49 30.66 34.88
C LYS A 769 35.44 30.91 36.38
N LYS A 770 34.57 30.20 37.11
CA LYS A 770 34.37 30.32 38.56
C LYS A 770 34.11 31.76 39.01
N ALA A 771 33.37 32.53 38.20
CA ALA A 771 33.19 33.95 38.40
C ALA A 771 31.75 34.40 38.10
N LEU A 772 31.30 35.37 38.90
CA LEU A 772 30.02 36.07 38.79
C LEU A 772 30.24 37.45 38.17
N TYR A 773 29.44 37.79 37.18
CA TYR A 773 29.52 39.05 36.43
C TYR A 773 28.20 39.79 36.51
N TYR A 774 28.21 41.04 36.97
CA TYR A 774 27.05 41.92 36.89
C TYR A 774 26.93 42.53 35.48
N LEU A 775 25.69 42.70 35.02
CA LEU A 775 25.35 43.15 33.68
C LEU A 775 24.68 44.53 33.63
#